data_AF-A0A536E1B8-F1
#
_entry.id   AF-A0A536E1B8-F1
#
_cell.length_a   1.000
_cell.length_b   1.000
_cell.length_c   1.000
_cell.angle_alpha   90.00
_cell.angle_beta   90.00
_cell.angle_gamma   90.00
#
_symmetry.space_group_name_H-M   'P 1'
#
loop_
_entity.id
_entity.type
_entity.pdbx_description
1 polymer ?
#
loop_
_entity_poly.entity_id
_entity_poly.type
_entity_poly.pdbx_seq_one_letter_code
_entity_poly.pdbx_strand_id
1 'polypeptide(L)'
;MHLSGHRAIRALAVFLVLALGVAALLPLIARGAFQVNGVISTCGGPTPNVSGTVTLIDANGINPPQTTTSFPVSGVYAFTPPTGSYTITVIASGYYPASNSTPVRFDGTHSVRIDACMHRYGGPSGSPSKVLAVTVLNGGSPVAGASVAAFNVSNPTGRPQLITTNTTNAAGLTNLTLWGAPFLLRASAPNFQTDLSVDVSTQSTATINLVAGPRLFGQVQDSSSGAFLSSGVVAWLYDTSAPNASANRLIPAAVSGSFFDLHAPAGTYVLIVDADGYVAHEETSITLPTTNPHDVRLNVAPQELYQTTIAYGASDWSNLTVWRNLTLNADSTLPNLLPPNLRDLRLQIDSTLGNGNGLLDLGEMNAFTAWLKAKGPGYVTTDTLLPGFLTTNGRAYNSSHVSFSVSVSPTLGTPNAEVWINTTATYALKGTPPFIATGAKTYFVNMTMVPDSNVTAYQNYSYTIILPKHYELNTSTTVPSTAPVTFTGFTTVTVDPGVASGTPQVRMKMSQSFVGIARAKVIAPVGKFNVVNSTFTNYQAFVAGNTSLTLSAEDSFDPNGHPLNGNYTWRFGPTGAQGWGIRTNFTYTQPGLSTVNLTVKEAGGNITYRNITLFVDDRIPIANIKTNRTGTGIANGLTLRVDEGTVVRFDGSASTDLAYPGKDGVILDSGYAWDFNGDRKTDATGRIVSWTLQKPGNFTVNLTVTDSVGWKSVNA
;
A
#
# COMPACT_ATOMS: atom_id res chain seq x y z
N MET A 1 86.85 13.95 -29.20
CA MET A 1 86.02 12.73 -29.04
C MET A 1 84.82 13.11 -28.19
N HIS A 2 83.62 12.84 -28.70
CA HIS A 2 82.32 13.41 -28.31
C HIS A 2 81.67 12.74 -27.07
N LEU A 3 80.65 13.45 -26.53
CA LEU A 3 79.54 13.04 -25.62
C LEU A 3 79.76 13.28 -24.11
N SER A 4 79.33 14.42 -23.56
CA SER A 4 77.97 14.85 -23.15
C SER A 4 77.56 14.37 -21.74
N GLY A 5 77.73 15.26 -20.77
CA GLY A 5 77.20 15.13 -19.41
C GLY A 5 75.71 15.45 -19.36
N HIS A 6 74.88 14.42 -19.22
CA HIS A 6 73.46 14.54 -18.84
C HIS A 6 72.94 13.23 -18.23
N ARG A 7 73.42 12.82 -17.04
CA ARG A 7 72.81 11.73 -16.25
C ARG A 7 72.99 11.90 -14.74
N ALA A 8 72.57 13.04 -14.19
CA ALA A 8 72.47 13.20 -12.72
C ALA A 8 71.22 13.97 -12.24
N ILE A 9 70.37 14.50 -13.13
CA ILE A 9 69.15 15.26 -12.78
C ILE A 9 67.91 14.62 -13.44
N ARG A 10 67.85 13.29 -13.49
CA ARG A 10 66.65 12.55 -13.92
C ARG A 10 66.23 11.41 -12.97
N ALA A 11 66.94 11.19 -11.87
CA ALA A 11 66.56 10.19 -10.87
C ALA A 11 65.72 10.77 -9.71
N LEU A 12 65.75 12.08 -9.47
CA LEU A 12 64.97 12.71 -8.37
C LEU A 12 63.60 13.24 -8.80
N ALA A 13 63.38 13.48 -10.10
CA ALA A 13 62.09 13.91 -10.64
C ALA A 13 61.16 12.74 -11.03
N VAL A 14 61.68 11.51 -11.13
CA VAL A 14 60.88 10.30 -11.42
C VAL A 14 60.37 9.65 -10.13
N PHE A 15 61.03 9.87 -8.98
CA PHE A 15 60.54 9.39 -7.69
C PHE A 15 59.49 10.30 -7.04
N LEU A 16 59.42 11.59 -7.41
CA LEU A 16 58.39 12.51 -6.91
C LEU A 16 57.07 12.45 -7.72
N VAL A 17 57.07 11.79 -8.90
CA VAL A 17 55.86 11.58 -9.72
C VAL A 17 55.23 10.19 -9.45
N LEU A 18 55.95 9.25 -8.85
CA LEU A 18 55.37 7.96 -8.42
C LEU A 18 54.73 7.98 -7.02
N ALA A 19 54.97 9.01 -6.21
CA ALA A 19 54.38 9.16 -4.87
C ALA A 19 53.11 10.06 -4.84
N LEU A 20 52.74 10.68 -5.96
CA LEU A 20 51.53 11.51 -6.11
C LEU A 20 50.52 10.91 -7.13
N GLY A 21 50.79 9.72 -7.64
CA GLY A 21 49.98 9.03 -8.67
C GLY A 21 48.98 7.98 -8.16
N VAL A 22 48.56 8.05 -6.87
CA VAL A 22 47.47 7.20 -6.32
C VAL A 22 46.29 8.07 -5.86
N ALA A 23 46.15 9.28 -6.41
CA ALA A 23 44.91 10.02 -6.35
C ALA A 23 44.04 9.65 -7.56
N ALA A 24 43.00 8.86 -7.30
CA ALA A 24 41.75 8.82 -8.04
C ALA A 24 41.83 8.68 -9.57
N LEU A 25 41.96 7.45 -10.08
CA LEU A 25 41.26 7.06 -11.31
C LEU A 25 39.86 6.56 -10.94
N LEU A 26 39.03 7.51 -10.48
CA LEU A 26 37.58 7.40 -10.57
C LEU A 26 37.23 7.44 -12.07
N PRO A 27 36.33 6.58 -12.57
CA PRO A 27 35.81 6.75 -13.93
C PRO A 27 35.15 8.14 -14.02
N LEU A 28 35.65 8.99 -14.93
CA LEU A 28 35.00 10.24 -15.30
C LEU A 28 33.67 9.91 -15.98
N ILE A 29 32.59 9.85 -15.20
CA ILE A 29 31.22 9.90 -15.71
C ILE A 29 30.45 10.83 -14.78
N ALA A 30 29.99 11.95 -15.34
CA ALA A 30 29.21 13.01 -14.68
C ALA A 30 29.90 13.65 -13.46
N ARG A 31 29.41 14.83 -13.02
CA ARG A 31 29.85 15.43 -11.75
C ARG A 31 29.68 14.38 -10.65
N GLY A 32 30.78 13.95 -10.02
CA GLY A 32 30.85 12.70 -9.27
C GLY A 32 29.75 12.56 -8.22
N ALA A 33 28.84 11.62 -8.43
CA ALA A 33 27.86 11.25 -7.42
C ALA A 33 28.59 10.71 -6.17
N PHE A 34 28.07 11.02 -4.99
CA PHE A 34 28.57 10.44 -3.75
C PHE A 34 28.37 8.93 -3.73
N GLN A 35 29.24 8.22 -3.03
CA GLN A 35 29.36 6.76 -3.12
C GLN A 35 29.23 6.10 -1.74
N VAL A 36 28.78 4.85 -1.75
CA VAL A 36 29.06 3.92 -0.66
C VAL A 36 30.31 3.14 -1.05
N ASN A 37 31.41 3.34 -0.33
CA ASN A 37 32.69 2.71 -0.64
C ASN A 37 33.32 2.05 0.58
N GLY A 38 34.43 1.35 0.38
CA GLY A 38 35.05 0.59 1.45
C GLY A 38 36.29 -0.14 1.02
N VAL A 39 36.94 -0.77 2.00
CA VAL A 39 38.08 -1.66 1.79
C VAL A 39 37.78 -3.02 2.42
N ILE A 40 38.03 -4.08 1.66
CA ILE A 40 38.04 -5.45 2.18
C ILE A 40 39.47 -5.82 2.55
N SER A 41 39.68 -6.18 3.80
CA SER A 41 41.01 -6.51 4.36
C SER A 41 41.03 -7.88 5.02
N THR A 42 42.21 -8.39 5.34
CA THR A 42 42.34 -9.57 6.21
C THR A 42 42.36 -9.14 7.67
N CYS A 43 41.59 -9.81 8.54
CA CYS A 43 41.58 -9.48 9.97
C CYS A 43 42.94 -9.80 10.63
N GLY A 44 43.49 -8.87 11.44
CA GLY A 44 44.61 -9.15 12.36
C GLY A 44 46.04 -8.84 11.90
N GLY A 45 46.30 -8.13 10.80
CA GLY A 45 47.69 -7.78 10.41
C GLY A 45 47.82 -6.82 9.22
N PRO A 46 49.04 -6.30 8.93
CA PRO A 46 49.24 -5.14 8.07
C PRO A 46 49.44 -5.47 6.57
N THR A 47 48.71 -6.46 6.00
CA THR A 47 48.46 -6.74 4.54
C THR A 47 48.00 -8.21 4.29
N PRO A 48 47.41 -8.57 3.13
CA PRO A 48 46.94 -7.72 2.03
C PRO A 48 45.42 -7.50 2.05
N ASN A 49 45.00 -6.55 1.23
CA ASN A 49 43.59 -6.35 0.92
C ASN A 49 43.04 -7.56 0.14
N VAL A 50 41.77 -7.88 0.34
CA VAL A 50 41.15 -9.08 -0.21
C VAL A 50 40.36 -8.72 -1.47
N SER A 51 40.61 -9.45 -2.56
CA SER A 51 39.73 -9.43 -3.72
C SER A 51 38.55 -10.37 -3.47
N GLY A 52 37.35 -9.82 -3.45
CA GLY A 52 36.14 -10.55 -3.15
C GLY A 52 34.92 -9.94 -3.83
N THR A 53 33.86 -10.72 -3.90
CA THR A 53 32.54 -10.26 -4.31
C THR A 53 31.89 -9.58 -3.10
N VAL A 54 31.58 -8.29 -3.25
CA VAL A 54 30.90 -7.48 -2.24
C VAL A 54 29.46 -7.29 -2.70
N THR A 55 28.51 -7.60 -1.83
CA THR A 55 27.09 -7.33 -2.03
C THR A 55 26.65 -6.27 -1.03
N LEU A 56 26.18 -5.13 -1.54
CA LEU A 56 25.53 -4.08 -0.78
C LEU A 56 24.05 -4.43 -0.60
N ILE A 57 23.59 -4.42 0.65
CA ILE A 57 22.23 -4.81 1.01
C ILE A 57 21.57 -3.66 1.75
N ASP A 58 20.40 -3.23 1.31
CA ASP A 58 19.57 -2.30 2.08
C ASP A 58 19.03 -3.04 3.31
N ALA A 59 19.36 -2.53 4.49
CA ALA A 59 18.96 -3.13 5.75
C ALA A 59 17.44 -3.17 5.91
N ASN A 60 16.69 -2.27 5.25
CA ASN A 60 15.23 -2.26 5.27
C ASN A 60 14.61 -3.03 4.09
N GLY A 61 15.43 -3.53 3.15
CA GLY A 61 14.97 -4.30 1.98
C GLY A 61 14.15 -3.53 0.96
N ILE A 62 14.17 -2.19 1.00
CA ILE A 62 13.42 -1.36 0.04
C ILE A 62 14.15 -1.32 -1.30
N ASN A 63 15.46 -1.09 -1.27
CA ASN A 63 16.28 -1.12 -2.47
C ASN A 63 16.78 -2.56 -2.75
N PRO A 64 16.82 -2.98 -4.02
CA PRO A 64 17.38 -4.28 -4.39
C PRO A 64 18.88 -4.35 -4.06
N PRO A 65 19.40 -5.53 -3.68
CA PRO A 65 20.84 -5.72 -3.47
C PRO A 65 21.66 -5.38 -4.72
N GLN A 66 22.86 -4.86 -4.51
CA GLN A 66 23.82 -4.57 -5.59
C GLN A 66 25.11 -5.33 -5.34
N THR A 67 25.74 -5.84 -6.40
CA THR A 67 26.99 -6.61 -6.27
C THR A 67 28.10 -6.00 -7.11
N THR A 68 29.31 -5.98 -6.58
CA THR A 68 30.53 -5.57 -7.27
C THR A 68 31.71 -6.43 -6.81
N THR A 69 32.85 -6.34 -7.49
CA THR A 69 34.09 -6.98 -7.06
C THR A 69 35.06 -5.94 -6.53
N SER A 70 35.72 -6.24 -5.42
CA SER A 70 36.77 -5.37 -4.89
C SER A 70 38.04 -5.46 -5.74
N PHE A 71 38.74 -4.34 -5.89
CA PHE A 71 39.96 -4.25 -6.68
C PHE A 71 41.04 -5.19 -6.15
N PRO A 72 41.70 -6.00 -7.01
CA PRO A 72 42.55 -7.11 -6.55
C PRO A 72 43.73 -6.74 -5.63
N VAL A 73 44.28 -5.53 -5.77
CA VAL A 73 45.48 -5.10 -5.03
C VAL A 73 45.12 -4.21 -3.83
N SER A 74 44.08 -3.38 -3.96
CA SER A 74 43.68 -2.42 -2.93
C SER A 74 42.49 -2.87 -2.08
N GLY A 75 41.76 -3.93 -2.49
CA GLY A 75 40.50 -4.37 -1.89
C GLY A 75 39.43 -3.30 -1.81
N VAL A 76 39.62 -2.19 -2.53
CA VAL A 76 38.67 -1.08 -2.58
C VAL A 76 37.47 -1.52 -3.41
N TYR A 77 36.28 -1.13 -2.98
CA TYR A 77 35.07 -1.24 -3.76
C TYR A 77 34.25 0.05 -3.64
N ALA A 78 33.33 0.28 -4.58
CA ALA A 78 32.42 1.41 -4.54
C ALA A 78 31.10 1.08 -5.23
N PHE A 79 30.03 1.65 -4.70
CA PHE A 79 28.68 1.64 -5.25
C PHE A 79 28.19 3.08 -5.41
N THR A 80 27.28 3.30 -6.37
CA THR A 80 26.47 4.52 -6.46
C THR A 80 24.99 4.13 -6.26
N PRO A 81 24.60 3.73 -5.05
CA PRO A 81 23.25 3.24 -4.81
C PRO A 81 22.25 4.40 -4.67
N PRO A 82 20.94 4.13 -4.66
CA PRO A 82 19.95 5.04 -4.08
C PRO A 82 20.29 5.39 -2.62
N THR A 83 19.57 6.33 -2.01
CA THR A 83 19.71 6.56 -0.56
C THR A 83 19.09 5.39 0.22
N GLY A 84 19.63 5.11 1.40
CA GLY A 84 19.25 3.93 2.18
C GLY A 84 20.18 3.69 3.36
N SER A 85 19.86 2.70 4.17
CA SER A 85 20.72 2.23 5.25
C SER A 85 21.34 0.92 4.81
N TYR A 86 22.65 0.88 4.57
CA TYR A 86 23.28 -0.25 3.92
C TYR A 86 24.15 -1.07 4.85
N THR A 87 24.09 -2.38 4.70
CA THR A 87 25.10 -3.33 5.16
C THR A 87 25.81 -3.93 3.95
N ILE A 88 26.89 -4.66 4.20
CA ILE A 88 27.58 -5.44 3.17
C ILE A 88 27.70 -6.90 3.58
N THR A 89 27.69 -7.78 2.60
CA THR A 89 28.21 -9.14 2.71
C THR A 89 29.34 -9.32 1.70
N VAL A 90 30.34 -10.12 2.08
CA VAL A 90 31.56 -10.30 1.30
C VAL A 90 31.90 -11.78 1.25
N ILE A 91 32.15 -12.26 0.04
CA ILE A 91 32.60 -13.64 -0.22
C ILE A 91 33.89 -13.57 -1.03
N ALA A 92 34.91 -14.30 -0.61
CA ALA A 92 36.19 -14.38 -1.28
C ALA A 92 36.77 -15.79 -1.16
N SER A 93 37.46 -16.25 -2.22
CA SER A 93 38.08 -17.56 -2.21
C SER A 93 39.18 -17.64 -1.14
N GLY A 94 39.15 -18.69 -0.31
CA GLY A 94 40.12 -18.89 0.78
C GLY A 94 39.83 -18.12 2.07
N TYR A 95 38.66 -17.47 2.18
CA TYR A 95 38.25 -16.70 3.35
C TYR A 95 36.85 -17.11 3.81
N TYR A 96 36.61 -16.97 5.12
CA TYR A 96 35.26 -17.05 5.67
C TYR A 96 34.43 -15.87 5.18
N PRO A 97 33.14 -16.07 4.83
CA PRO A 97 32.23 -14.98 4.52
C PRO A 97 32.24 -13.95 5.66
N ALA A 98 32.24 -12.68 5.29
CA ALA A 98 32.19 -11.57 6.24
C ALA A 98 30.98 -10.71 5.96
N SER A 99 30.44 -10.08 7.00
CA SER A 99 29.39 -9.09 6.88
C SER A 99 29.59 -7.99 7.91
N ASN A 100 28.98 -6.84 7.65
CA ASN A 100 28.81 -5.82 8.67
C ASN A 100 27.39 -5.92 9.23
N SER A 101 27.26 -6.01 10.55
CA SER A 101 25.97 -6.09 11.25
C SER A 101 25.33 -4.74 11.53
N THR A 102 26.09 -3.65 11.46
CA THR A 102 25.63 -2.28 11.72
C THR A 102 25.36 -1.56 10.41
N PRO A 103 24.09 -1.23 10.10
CA PRO A 103 23.74 -0.47 8.91
C PRO A 103 24.38 0.92 8.91
N VAL A 104 24.93 1.33 7.78
CA VAL A 104 25.47 2.67 7.55
C VAL A 104 24.52 3.46 6.68
N ARG A 105 24.04 4.58 7.20
CA ARG A 105 23.10 5.47 6.53
C ARG A 105 23.80 6.25 5.40
N PHE A 106 23.24 6.20 4.20
CA PHE A 106 23.67 6.98 3.04
C PHE A 106 22.49 7.82 2.53
N ASP A 107 22.59 9.14 2.59
CA ASP A 107 21.54 10.09 2.17
C ASP A 107 21.83 10.77 0.81
N GLY A 108 22.93 10.39 0.17
CA GLY A 108 23.38 10.94 -1.10
C GLY A 108 23.96 12.36 -1.02
N THR A 109 24.24 12.89 0.18
CA THR A 109 24.86 14.24 0.35
C THR A 109 26.37 14.21 0.56
N HIS A 110 26.92 13.04 0.92
CA HIS A 110 28.34 12.78 1.07
C HIS A 110 28.62 11.29 0.90
N SER A 111 29.85 10.92 0.54
CA SER A 111 30.24 9.51 0.46
C SER A 111 30.36 8.91 1.85
N VAL A 112 29.95 7.66 2.01
CA VAL A 112 30.05 6.91 3.27
C VAL A 112 30.92 5.68 3.08
N ARG A 113 31.63 5.30 4.14
CA ARG A 113 32.58 4.19 4.14
C ARG A 113 32.08 3.04 4.97
N ILE A 114 32.07 1.84 4.40
CA ILE A 114 31.76 0.58 5.08
C ILE A 114 32.94 -0.35 4.84
N ASP A 115 33.64 -0.79 5.88
CA ASP A 115 34.72 -1.77 5.71
C ASP A 115 34.25 -3.14 6.18
N ALA A 116 34.91 -4.17 5.66
CA ALA A 116 34.88 -5.49 6.27
C ALA A 116 36.30 -6.05 6.32
N CYS A 117 36.59 -6.79 7.39
CA CYS A 117 37.75 -7.67 7.43
C CYS A 117 37.27 -9.12 7.29
N MET A 118 38.03 -9.93 6.56
CA MET A 118 37.76 -11.34 6.33
C MET A 118 38.80 -12.19 7.05
N HIS A 119 38.37 -13.29 7.65
CA HIS A 119 39.27 -14.27 8.26
C HIS A 119 39.72 -15.28 7.20
N ARG A 120 41.02 -15.40 7.00
CA ARG A 120 41.60 -16.36 6.06
C ARG A 120 41.47 -17.79 6.60
N TYR A 121 41.22 -18.75 5.71
CA TYR A 121 41.25 -20.16 6.04
C TYR A 121 42.63 -20.57 6.59
N GLY A 122 42.61 -21.31 7.70
CA GLY A 122 43.83 -21.74 8.39
C GLY A 122 44.54 -20.64 9.19
N GLY A 123 43.86 -19.54 9.52
CA GLY A 123 44.39 -18.47 10.38
C GLY A 123 45.06 -17.32 9.62
N PRO A 124 45.61 -16.31 10.33
CA PRO A 124 46.06 -15.03 9.75
C PRO A 124 47.12 -15.16 8.64
N SER A 125 48.06 -16.10 8.77
CA SER A 125 49.11 -16.35 7.77
C SER A 125 48.66 -17.29 6.64
N GLY A 126 47.49 -17.90 6.77
CA GLY A 126 47.14 -19.10 6.03
C GLY A 126 47.90 -20.32 6.54
N SER A 127 47.21 -21.45 6.60
CA SER A 127 47.85 -22.74 6.85
C SER A 127 48.16 -23.44 5.52
N PRO A 128 49.27 -24.20 5.43
CA PRO A 128 49.56 -24.99 4.24
C PRO A 128 48.43 -25.99 3.96
N SER A 129 48.10 -26.15 2.68
CA SER A 129 47.06 -27.08 2.25
C SER A 129 47.49 -28.52 2.54
N LYS A 130 46.58 -29.31 3.09
CA LYS A 130 46.70 -30.75 3.27
C LYS A 130 45.60 -31.45 2.48
N VAL A 131 45.91 -32.63 1.96
CA VAL A 131 44.91 -33.48 1.30
C VAL A 131 44.45 -34.53 2.30
N LEU A 132 43.16 -34.54 2.59
CA LEU A 132 42.51 -35.62 3.34
C LEU A 132 41.86 -36.57 2.33
N ALA A 133 42.34 -37.82 2.28
CA ALA A 133 41.70 -38.86 1.49
C ALA A 133 40.55 -39.49 2.30
N VAL A 134 39.33 -39.38 1.79
CA VAL A 134 38.12 -39.89 2.45
C VAL A 134 37.59 -41.09 1.70
N THR A 135 37.38 -42.20 2.40
CA THR A 135 36.71 -43.40 1.90
C THR A 135 35.30 -43.46 2.48
N VAL A 136 34.29 -43.55 1.63
CA VAL A 136 32.90 -43.73 2.04
C VAL A 136 32.46 -45.16 1.77
N LEU A 137 32.00 -45.84 2.81
CA LEU A 137 31.58 -47.23 2.79
C LEU A 137 30.12 -47.37 3.26
N ASN A 138 29.42 -48.42 2.82
CA ASN A 138 28.16 -48.87 3.39
C ASN A 138 28.27 -50.38 3.66
N GLY A 139 28.19 -50.79 4.93
CA GLY A 139 28.39 -52.19 5.33
C GLY A 139 29.73 -52.77 4.83
N GLY A 140 30.78 -51.94 4.74
CA GLY A 140 32.09 -52.32 4.22
C GLY A 140 32.26 -52.25 2.69
N SER A 141 31.19 -51.99 1.93
CA SER A 141 31.25 -51.83 0.47
C SER A 141 31.44 -50.37 0.06
N PRO A 142 32.29 -50.05 -0.93
CA PRO A 142 32.48 -48.67 -1.40
C PRO A 142 31.21 -48.05 -1.98
N VAL A 143 30.97 -46.77 -1.66
CA VAL A 143 29.80 -46.03 -2.16
C VAL A 143 30.25 -45.00 -3.19
N ALA A 144 29.93 -45.24 -4.46
CA ALA A 144 30.21 -44.31 -5.55
C ALA A 144 29.19 -43.17 -5.60
N GLY A 145 29.65 -41.95 -5.91
CA GLY A 145 28.79 -40.77 -6.04
C GLY A 145 28.29 -40.19 -4.71
N ALA A 146 28.76 -40.68 -3.56
CA ALA A 146 28.48 -40.08 -2.28
C ALA A 146 29.11 -38.67 -2.22
N SER A 147 28.34 -37.70 -1.75
CA SER A 147 28.83 -36.35 -1.48
C SER A 147 29.57 -36.33 -0.15
N VAL A 148 30.75 -35.73 -0.09
CA VAL A 148 31.53 -35.53 1.14
C VAL A 148 31.81 -34.05 1.30
N ALA A 149 31.16 -33.44 2.28
CA ALA A 149 31.30 -32.03 2.65
C ALA A 149 32.17 -31.89 3.91
N ALA A 150 33.11 -30.96 3.92
CA ALA A 150 33.92 -30.63 5.10
C ALA A 150 33.50 -29.27 5.67
N PHE A 151 33.08 -29.28 6.94
CA PHE A 151 32.73 -28.09 7.70
C PHE A 151 33.82 -27.79 8.71
N ASN A 152 34.35 -26.55 8.74
CA ASN A 152 35.20 -26.15 9.86
C ASN A 152 34.30 -25.75 11.04
N VAL A 153 34.44 -26.44 12.17
CA VAL A 153 33.70 -26.19 13.41
C VAL A 153 34.45 -25.29 14.40
N SER A 154 35.74 -25.05 14.18
CA SER A 154 36.61 -24.21 15.01
C SER A 154 36.85 -22.81 14.42
N ASN A 155 35.96 -22.36 13.53
CA ASN A 155 36.17 -21.13 12.80
C ASN A 155 35.71 -19.88 13.58
N PRO A 156 36.19 -18.68 13.22
CA PRO A 156 35.89 -17.44 13.96
C PRO A 156 34.43 -16.99 13.94
N THR A 157 33.56 -17.53 13.07
CA THR A 157 32.15 -17.11 12.97
C THR A 157 31.26 -17.78 14.01
N GLY A 158 31.78 -18.77 14.76
CA GLY A 158 31.03 -19.47 15.81
C GLY A 158 29.97 -20.46 15.30
N ARG A 159 29.87 -20.67 13.97
CA ARG A 159 28.97 -21.65 13.34
C ARG A 159 29.72 -22.50 12.33
N PRO A 160 29.41 -23.80 12.13
CA PRO A 160 30.05 -24.62 11.11
C PRO A 160 30.01 -23.94 9.75
N GLN A 161 31.17 -23.77 9.13
CA GLN A 161 31.29 -23.18 7.81
C GLN A 161 31.67 -24.27 6.82
N LEU A 162 30.86 -24.44 5.77
CA LEU A 162 31.20 -25.33 4.66
C LEU A 162 32.45 -24.79 3.96
N ILE A 163 33.49 -25.61 3.87
CA ILE A 163 34.76 -25.24 3.25
C ILE A 163 34.85 -25.76 1.83
N THR A 164 34.51 -27.04 1.65
CA THR A 164 34.55 -27.70 0.36
C THR A 164 33.66 -28.92 0.39
N THR A 165 33.18 -29.31 -0.79
CA THR A 165 32.48 -30.57 -1.03
C THR A 165 33.14 -31.26 -2.20
N ASN A 166 33.20 -32.59 -2.17
CA ASN A 166 33.62 -33.41 -3.31
C ASN A 166 32.80 -34.70 -3.36
N THR A 167 32.77 -35.38 -4.50
CA THR A 167 32.05 -36.65 -4.66
C THR A 167 33.02 -37.83 -4.70
N THR A 168 32.56 -38.99 -4.24
CA THR A 168 33.35 -40.23 -4.31
C THR A 168 33.33 -40.84 -5.70
N ASN A 169 34.46 -41.40 -6.11
CA ASN A 169 34.60 -42.18 -7.34
C ASN A 169 34.01 -43.61 -7.16
N ALA A 170 34.17 -44.46 -8.19
CA ALA A 170 33.70 -45.84 -8.17
C ALA A 170 34.26 -46.70 -7.01
N ALA A 171 35.42 -46.34 -6.46
CA ALA A 171 36.05 -47.00 -5.32
C ALA A 171 35.64 -46.37 -3.97
N GLY A 172 34.63 -45.49 -3.94
CA GLY A 172 34.19 -44.81 -2.72
C GLY A 172 35.17 -43.77 -2.20
N LEU A 173 36.16 -43.37 -3.01
CA LEU A 173 37.25 -42.47 -2.59
C LEU A 173 37.04 -41.05 -3.11
N THR A 174 37.34 -40.07 -2.27
CA THR A 174 37.45 -38.66 -2.66
C THR A 174 38.54 -37.95 -1.89
N ASN A 175 39.08 -36.87 -2.44
CA ASN A 175 40.10 -36.05 -1.80
C ASN A 175 39.53 -34.68 -1.47
N LEU A 176 39.73 -34.23 -0.24
CA LEU A 176 39.41 -32.89 0.21
C LEU A 176 40.71 -32.11 0.47
N THR A 177 40.85 -30.95 -0.16
CA THR A 177 41.98 -30.04 0.09
C THR A 177 41.61 -29.11 1.24
N LEU A 178 42.20 -29.33 2.40
CA LEU A 178 41.93 -28.65 3.68
C LEU A 178 43.24 -28.09 4.27
N TRP A 179 43.27 -27.82 5.57
CA TRP A 179 44.47 -27.45 6.33
C TRP A 179 44.48 -28.18 7.68
N GLY A 180 45.55 -28.06 8.47
CA GLY A 180 45.57 -28.65 9.82
C GLY A 180 44.58 -27.96 10.76
N ALA A 181 43.43 -28.58 11.00
CA ALA A 181 42.40 -28.18 11.95
C ALA A 181 41.39 -29.32 12.16
N PRO A 182 40.55 -29.24 13.21
CA PRO A 182 39.38 -30.10 13.34
C PRO A 182 38.28 -29.70 12.35
N PHE A 183 37.75 -30.69 11.63
CA PHE A 183 36.61 -30.57 10.72
C PHE A 183 35.53 -31.58 11.07
N LEU A 184 34.29 -31.22 10.75
CA LEU A 184 33.18 -32.16 10.66
C LEU A 184 33.00 -32.53 9.20
N LEU A 185 33.25 -33.79 8.85
CA LEU A 185 32.92 -34.33 7.54
C LEU A 185 31.47 -34.81 7.55
N ARG A 186 30.72 -34.53 6.48
CA ARG A 186 29.39 -35.09 6.24
C ARG A 186 29.43 -35.86 4.93
N ALA A 187 29.27 -37.18 5.01
CA ALA A 187 29.07 -38.02 3.84
C ALA A 187 27.58 -38.28 3.64
N SER A 188 27.07 -38.04 2.44
CA SER A 188 25.67 -38.27 2.08
C SER A 188 25.55 -39.05 0.78
N ALA A 189 24.65 -40.03 0.76
CA ALA A 189 24.21 -40.77 -0.42
C ALA A 189 22.69 -41.00 -0.32
N PRO A 190 22.00 -41.49 -1.36
CA PRO A 190 20.54 -41.72 -1.27
C PRO A 190 20.17 -42.61 -0.07
N ASN A 191 19.41 -42.06 0.89
CA ASN A 191 18.98 -42.68 2.17
C ASN A 191 20.07 -42.84 3.24
N PHE A 192 21.22 -42.20 3.08
CA PHE A 192 22.35 -42.30 4.00
C PHE A 192 22.95 -40.93 4.28
N GLN A 193 23.19 -40.65 5.55
CA GLN A 193 23.98 -39.49 5.96
C GLN A 193 24.76 -39.85 7.22
N THR A 194 26.04 -39.50 7.25
CA THR A 194 26.88 -39.72 8.43
C THR A 194 27.88 -38.61 8.59
N ASP A 195 27.96 -38.09 9.81
CA ASP A 195 28.95 -37.11 10.19
C ASP A 195 30.12 -37.78 10.91
N LEU A 196 31.34 -37.33 10.61
CA LEU A 196 32.56 -37.79 11.25
C LEU A 196 33.43 -36.58 11.61
N SER A 197 33.77 -36.43 12.88
CA SER A 197 34.79 -35.47 13.29
C SER A 197 36.18 -36.01 12.94
N VAL A 198 36.99 -35.19 12.28
CA VAL A 198 38.35 -35.52 11.83
C VAL A 198 39.28 -34.35 12.16
N ASP A 199 40.48 -34.63 12.65
CA ASP A 199 41.50 -33.61 12.84
C ASP A 199 42.60 -33.76 11.78
N VAL A 200 42.54 -32.90 10.75
CA VAL A 200 43.47 -32.91 9.62
C VAL A 200 44.88 -32.45 10.03
N SER A 201 45.04 -31.94 11.26
CA SER A 201 46.35 -31.67 11.85
C SER A 201 47.16 -32.96 12.01
N THR A 202 46.49 -34.06 12.36
CA THR A 202 47.12 -35.36 12.68
C THR A 202 46.73 -36.47 11.72
N GLN A 203 45.63 -36.34 10.99
CA GLN A 203 45.10 -37.36 10.09
C GLN A 203 45.23 -36.96 8.61
N SER A 204 45.60 -37.91 7.75
CA SER A 204 45.66 -37.76 6.29
C SER A 204 44.65 -38.64 5.55
N THR A 205 43.97 -39.54 6.27
CA THR A 205 42.90 -40.39 5.76
C THR A 205 41.73 -40.42 6.74
N ALA A 206 40.51 -40.62 6.23
CA ALA A 206 39.32 -40.85 7.04
C ALA A 206 38.41 -41.87 6.34
N THR A 207 37.79 -42.77 7.11
CA THR A 207 36.79 -43.70 6.58
C THR A 207 35.45 -43.40 7.23
N ILE A 208 34.45 -43.05 6.41
CA ILE A 208 33.08 -42.79 6.86
C ILE A 208 32.22 -43.99 6.45
N ASN A 209 31.69 -44.69 7.45
CA ASN A 209 30.67 -45.72 7.19
C ASN A 209 29.31 -45.05 7.24
N LEU A 210 28.61 -45.06 6.11
CA LEU A 210 27.25 -44.59 5.99
C LEU A 210 26.32 -45.41 6.89
N VAL A 211 25.65 -44.71 7.77
CA VAL A 211 24.52 -45.21 8.55
C VAL A 211 23.25 -44.79 7.81
N ALA A 212 22.30 -45.71 7.70
CA ALA A 212 20.97 -45.38 7.20
C ALA A 212 20.34 -44.38 8.17
N GLY A 213 20.24 -43.13 7.74
CA GLY A 213 19.51 -42.10 8.47
C GLY A 213 18.02 -42.29 8.21
N PRO A 214 17.16 -42.16 9.23
CA PRO A 214 15.75 -41.98 9.00
C PRO A 214 15.47 -40.89 7.96
N ARG A 215 14.57 -41.21 7.04
CA ARG A 215 14.10 -40.30 6.00
C ARG A 215 12.69 -39.83 6.33
N LEU A 216 12.42 -38.56 6.09
CA LEU A 216 11.10 -37.96 6.14
C LEU A 216 10.84 -37.31 4.79
N PHE A 217 9.78 -37.72 4.10
CA PHE A 217 9.41 -37.12 2.83
C PHE A 217 7.90 -37.04 2.67
N GLY A 218 7.44 -36.05 1.92
CA GLY A 218 6.03 -35.81 1.68
C GLY A 218 5.78 -34.82 0.57
N GLN A 219 4.51 -34.60 0.27
CA GLN A 219 4.03 -33.57 -0.63
C GLN A 219 3.38 -32.42 0.17
N VAL A 220 3.58 -31.20 -0.31
CA VAL A 220 2.88 -30.01 0.22
C VAL A 220 1.61 -29.77 -0.58
N GLN A 221 0.48 -29.64 0.12
CA GLN A 221 -0.85 -29.51 -0.47
C GLN A 221 -1.62 -28.34 0.13
N ASP A 222 -2.51 -27.76 -0.66
CA ASP A 222 -3.55 -26.86 -0.17
C ASP A 222 -4.54 -27.64 0.72
N SER A 223 -4.84 -27.13 1.91
CA SER A 223 -5.77 -27.76 2.85
C SER A 223 -7.22 -27.81 2.34
N SER A 224 -7.62 -26.83 1.53
CA SER A 224 -8.98 -26.67 1.03
C SER A 224 -9.24 -27.44 -0.27
N SER A 225 -8.30 -27.40 -1.21
CA SER A 225 -8.46 -27.99 -2.55
C SER A 225 -7.75 -29.33 -2.71
N GLY A 226 -6.75 -29.61 -1.86
CA GLY A 226 -5.86 -30.76 -2.01
C GLY A 226 -4.87 -30.66 -3.16
N ALA A 227 -4.81 -29.51 -3.84
CA ALA A 227 -3.86 -29.27 -4.93
C ALA A 227 -2.41 -29.25 -4.41
N PHE A 228 -1.49 -29.79 -5.19
CA PHE A 228 -0.06 -29.73 -4.89
C PHE A 228 0.49 -28.30 -5.02
N LEU A 229 1.20 -27.84 -3.99
CA LEU A 229 1.80 -26.51 -3.94
C LEU A 229 3.27 -26.61 -4.35
N SER A 230 3.72 -25.81 -5.32
CA SER A 230 5.11 -25.89 -5.84
C SER A 230 5.88 -24.58 -5.83
N SER A 231 5.20 -23.44 -5.62
CA SER A 231 5.88 -22.14 -5.51
C SER A 231 6.43 -21.97 -4.10
N GLY A 232 7.70 -21.59 -4.01
CA GLY A 232 8.34 -21.21 -2.74
C GLY A 232 8.38 -22.29 -1.67
N VAL A 233 8.18 -23.57 -2.01
CA VAL A 233 8.14 -24.66 -1.03
C VAL A 233 9.47 -24.74 -0.29
N VAL A 234 9.38 -24.73 1.03
CA VAL A 234 10.51 -24.99 1.94
C VAL A 234 10.08 -25.93 3.05
N ALA A 235 11.02 -26.74 3.51
CA ALA A 235 10.81 -27.60 4.66
C ALA A 235 12.10 -27.69 5.48
N TRP A 236 11.96 -27.68 6.80
CA TRP A 236 13.06 -27.69 7.75
C TRP A 236 12.76 -28.64 8.91
N LEU A 237 13.78 -29.37 9.35
CA LEU A 237 13.78 -29.96 10.69
C LEU A 237 14.61 -29.07 11.62
N TYR A 238 14.04 -28.79 12.79
CA TYR A 238 14.71 -28.06 13.86
C TYR A 238 14.91 -28.97 15.07
N ASP A 239 16.17 -29.20 15.44
CA ASP A 239 16.55 -30.01 16.61
C ASP A 239 16.78 -29.09 17.81
N THR A 240 15.80 -29.03 18.71
CA THR A 240 15.86 -28.21 19.93
C THR A 240 16.92 -28.66 20.93
N SER A 241 17.44 -29.88 20.81
CA SER A 241 18.48 -30.44 21.68
C SER A 241 19.92 -30.22 21.17
N ALA A 242 20.08 -30.00 19.86
CA ALA A 242 21.39 -29.78 19.25
C ALA A 242 21.98 -28.41 19.64
N PRO A 243 23.30 -28.30 19.90
CA PRO A 243 23.95 -26.99 20.05
C PRO A 243 23.75 -26.12 18.80
N ASN A 244 23.72 -24.80 18.92
CA ASN A 244 23.54 -23.90 17.76
C ASN A 244 24.65 -23.99 16.72
N ALA A 245 25.84 -24.36 17.18
CA ALA A 245 26.98 -24.64 16.33
C ALA A 245 26.87 -26.04 15.67
N SER A 246 25.76 -26.76 15.80
CA SER A 246 25.56 -28.05 15.15
C SER A 246 24.96 -27.86 13.77
N ALA A 247 25.51 -28.57 12.78
CA ALA A 247 24.90 -28.69 11.46
C ALA A 247 23.61 -29.52 11.45
N ASN A 248 23.20 -30.08 12.60
CA ASN A 248 21.93 -30.76 12.81
C ASN A 248 20.89 -29.87 13.53
N ARG A 249 21.28 -28.66 13.96
CA ARG A 249 20.34 -27.72 14.59
C ARG A 249 19.18 -27.38 13.67
N LEU A 250 19.50 -27.07 12.41
CA LEU A 250 18.56 -26.75 11.34
C LEU A 250 18.93 -27.55 10.10
N ILE A 251 18.04 -28.43 9.65
CA ILE A 251 18.25 -29.33 8.52
C ILE A 251 17.24 -28.95 7.43
N PRO A 252 17.68 -28.31 6.34
CA PRO A 252 16.79 -28.00 5.22
C PRO A 252 16.48 -29.26 4.41
N ALA A 253 15.28 -29.30 3.84
CA ALA A 253 14.88 -30.34 2.89
C ALA A 253 15.49 -30.11 1.51
N ALA A 254 15.71 -31.20 0.77
CA ALA A 254 15.75 -31.13 -0.68
C ALA A 254 14.32 -31.00 -1.19
N VAL A 255 14.04 -29.96 -1.98
CA VAL A 255 12.70 -29.68 -2.51
C VAL A 255 12.69 -29.77 -4.03
N SER A 256 11.66 -30.42 -4.58
CA SER A 256 11.41 -30.51 -6.02
C SER A 256 9.90 -30.40 -6.29
N GLY A 257 9.45 -29.23 -6.74
CA GLY A 257 8.02 -28.94 -6.87
C GLY A 257 7.35 -28.93 -5.50
N SER A 258 6.31 -29.76 -5.33
CA SER A 258 5.63 -29.95 -4.04
C SER A 258 6.30 -30.95 -3.11
N PHE A 259 7.29 -31.69 -3.61
CA PHE A 259 7.92 -32.76 -2.86
C PHE A 259 9.06 -32.23 -2.01
N PHE A 260 9.07 -32.57 -0.72
CA PHE A 260 10.20 -32.33 0.18
C PHE A 260 10.79 -33.64 0.68
N ASP A 261 12.10 -33.66 0.85
CA ASP A 261 12.88 -34.83 1.30
C ASP A 261 13.93 -34.42 2.33
N LEU A 262 13.78 -34.92 3.55
CA LEU A 262 14.60 -34.62 4.71
C LEU A 262 15.32 -35.89 5.17
N HIS A 263 16.63 -35.76 5.39
CA HIS A 263 17.48 -36.83 5.93
C HIS A 263 18.11 -36.32 7.23
N ALA A 264 17.82 -37.01 8.32
CA ALA A 264 18.31 -36.62 9.64
C ALA A 264 18.57 -37.85 10.52
N PRO A 265 19.45 -37.75 11.53
CA PRO A 265 19.61 -38.80 12.53
C PRO A 265 18.29 -39.16 13.24
N ALA A 266 18.21 -40.36 13.81
CA ALA A 266 17.10 -40.71 14.69
C ALA A 266 17.04 -39.74 15.87
N GLY A 267 15.86 -39.20 16.16
CA GLY A 267 15.69 -38.12 17.12
C GLY A 267 14.33 -37.45 16.99
N THR A 268 14.07 -36.46 17.84
CA THR A 268 12.84 -35.67 17.84
C THR A 268 13.15 -34.26 17.36
N TYR A 269 12.30 -33.74 16.47
CA TYR A 269 12.49 -32.46 15.79
C TYR A 269 11.17 -31.67 15.77
N VAL A 270 11.27 -30.38 15.50
CA VAL A 270 10.15 -29.57 15.00
C VAL A 270 10.23 -29.59 13.48
N LEU A 271 9.13 -29.95 12.80
CA LEU A 271 9.02 -29.85 11.34
C LEU A 271 8.35 -28.53 10.98
N ILE A 272 9.00 -27.75 10.11
CA ILE A 272 8.47 -26.48 9.59
C ILE A 272 8.35 -26.64 8.09
N VAL A 273 7.15 -26.45 7.53
CA VAL A 273 6.89 -26.54 6.09
C VAL A 273 6.09 -25.34 5.65
N ASP A 274 6.52 -24.67 4.59
CA ASP A 274 5.87 -23.48 4.07
C ASP A 274 5.81 -23.48 2.54
N ALA A 275 4.89 -22.69 1.98
CA ALA A 275 4.81 -22.40 0.56
C ALA A 275 4.33 -20.96 0.32
N ASP A 276 4.69 -20.40 -0.83
CA ASP A 276 4.28 -19.05 -1.23
C ASP A 276 2.74 -18.90 -1.24
N GLY A 277 2.21 -17.95 -0.48
CA GLY A 277 0.78 -17.64 -0.34
C GLY A 277 0.08 -18.36 0.81
N TYR A 278 0.81 -19.16 1.60
CA TYR A 278 0.27 -19.99 2.68
C TYR A 278 0.96 -19.65 4.02
N VAL A 279 0.31 -20.02 5.14
CA VAL A 279 0.93 -19.96 6.46
C VAL A 279 1.80 -21.20 6.65
N ALA A 280 3.00 -21.00 7.20
CA ALA A 280 3.87 -22.10 7.60
C ALA A 280 3.17 -23.07 8.56
N HIS A 281 3.32 -24.36 8.28
CA HIS A 281 2.92 -25.44 9.17
C HIS A 281 4.08 -25.79 10.10
N GLU A 282 3.83 -25.73 11.39
CA GLU A 282 4.76 -26.16 12.43
C GLU A 282 4.21 -27.39 13.16
N GLU A 283 4.93 -28.51 13.07
CA GLU A 283 4.69 -29.71 13.86
C GLU A 283 5.75 -29.79 14.95
N THR A 284 5.36 -29.45 16.19
CA THR A 284 6.28 -29.21 17.31
C THR A 284 6.99 -30.46 17.85
N SER A 285 6.66 -31.66 17.35
CA SER A 285 7.29 -32.91 17.80
C SER A 285 7.10 -34.05 16.80
N ILE A 286 8.00 -34.16 15.82
CA ILE A 286 8.12 -35.32 14.93
C ILE A 286 9.30 -36.18 15.36
N THR A 287 9.11 -37.50 15.49
CA THR A 287 10.18 -38.44 15.88
C THR A 287 10.59 -39.29 14.70
N LEU A 288 11.89 -39.32 14.40
CA LEU A 288 12.46 -40.11 13.33
C LEU A 288 13.10 -41.41 13.84
N PRO A 289 12.87 -42.56 13.17
CA PRO A 289 12.07 -42.73 11.96
C PRO A 289 10.56 -42.59 12.18
N THR A 290 9.88 -42.09 11.16
CA THR A 290 8.42 -41.94 11.11
C THR A 290 7.84 -42.62 9.87
N THR A 291 6.52 -42.66 9.77
CA THR A 291 5.80 -43.21 8.61
C THR A 291 5.89 -42.22 7.45
N ASN A 292 6.14 -42.73 6.24
CA ASN A 292 6.13 -41.95 5.00
C ASN A 292 5.05 -42.48 4.03
N PRO A 293 4.50 -41.65 3.12
CA PRO A 293 4.74 -40.21 3.01
C PRO A 293 4.09 -39.44 4.16
N HIS A 294 4.74 -38.35 4.58
CA HIS A 294 4.23 -37.41 5.57
C HIS A 294 3.79 -36.12 4.84
N ASP A 295 2.65 -36.20 4.15
CA ASP A 295 2.12 -35.07 3.40
C ASP A 295 1.66 -33.95 4.35
N VAL A 296 1.98 -32.71 4.01
CA VAL A 296 1.62 -31.52 4.80
C VAL A 296 0.58 -30.69 4.06
N ARG A 297 -0.49 -30.33 4.77
CA ARG A 297 -1.55 -29.44 4.26
C ARG A 297 -1.41 -28.04 4.84
N LEU A 298 -1.32 -27.03 3.97
CA LEU A 298 -1.17 -25.64 4.36
C LEU A 298 -2.48 -24.86 4.17
N ASN A 299 -2.72 -23.89 5.06
CA ASN A 299 -3.82 -22.94 4.96
C ASN A 299 -3.33 -21.64 4.29
N VAL A 300 -4.21 -20.97 3.54
CA VAL A 300 -3.88 -19.68 2.91
C VAL A 300 -3.44 -18.65 3.96
N ALA A 301 -2.40 -17.90 3.65
CA ALA A 301 -1.88 -16.85 4.51
C ALA A 301 -2.91 -15.72 4.70
N PRO A 302 -3.10 -15.22 5.94
CA PRO A 302 -3.69 -13.90 6.16
C PRO A 302 -2.90 -12.83 5.40
N GLN A 303 -3.59 -11.75 5.06
CA GLN A 303 -3.00 -10.60 4.41
C GLN A 303 -2.06 -9.86 5.37
N GLU A 304 -0.85 -9.56 4.91
CA GLU A 304 0.05 -8.62 5.57
C GLU A 304 -0.30 -7.17 5.20
N LEU A 305 -0.12 -6.25 6.15
CA LEU A 305 -0.42 -4.83 5.95
C LEU A 305 0.87 -4.00 6.00
N TYR A 306 1.12 -3.20 4.97
CA TYR A 306 2.26 -2.29 4.85
C TYR A 306 1.77 -0.85 4.72
N GLN A 307 1.38 -0.26 5.85
CA GLN A 307 0.75 1.05 5.86
C GLN A 307 1.78 2.16 6.11
N THR A 308 1.79 3.19 5.27
CA THR A 308 2.65 4.37 5.42
C THR A 308 1.81 5.63 5.53
N THR A 309 1.84 6.29 6.68
CA THR A 309 1.18 7.60 6.87
C THR A 309 2.21 8.71 6.77
N ILE A 310 1.96 9.71 5.94
CA ILE A 310 2.76 10.92 5.75
C ILE A 310 1.91 12.11 6.20
N ALA A 311 2.29 12.76 7.30
CA ALA A 311 1.62 13.99 7.72
C ALA A 311 2.52 15.19 7.53
N TYR A 312 1.98 16.20 6.85
CA TYR A 312 2.56 17.53 6.86
C TYR A 312 2.22 18.26 8.16
N GLY A 313 3.02 19.27 8.51
CA GLY A 313 2.66 20.19 9.58
C GLY A 313 1.44 21.05 9.18
N ALA A 314 0.75 21.62 10.17
CA ALA A 314 -0.54 22.30 9.96
C ALA A 314 -0.53 23.44 8.91
N SER A 315 0.62 24.08 8.69
CA SER A 315 0.83 25.08 7.63
C SER A 315 2.16 24.88 6.91
N ASP A 316 2.75 23.69 7.05
CA ASP A 316 4.15 23.43 6.73
C ASP A 316 4.26 22.30 5.72
N TRP A 317 4.63 22.68 4.49
CA TRP A 317 4.94 21.76 3.42
C TRP A 317 6.39 21.29 3.43
N SER A 318 7.24 21.80 4.32
CA SER A 318 8.69 21.54 4.32
C SER A 318 9.12 20.47 5.33
N ASN A 319 8.28 20.15 6.31
CA ASN A 319 8.53 19.10 7.28
C ASN A 319 7.41 18.07 7.27
N LEU A 320 7.80 16.81 7.40
CA LEU A 320 6.90 15.66 7.44
C LEU A 320 7.14 14.86 8.71
N THR A 321 6.10 14.23 9.21
CA THR A 321 6.23 13.04 10.05
C THR A 321 5.72 11.84 9.26
N VAL A 322 6.53 10.79 9.19
CA VAL A 322 6.17 9.54 8.53
C VAL A 322 6.05 8.44 9.57
N TRP A 323 4.91 7.77 9.58
CA TRP A 323 4.68 6.54 10.33
C TRP A 323 4.63 5.38 9.35
N ARG A 324 5.26 4.26 9.71
CA ARG A 324 5.05 2.99 9.02
C ARG A 324 4.56 1.96 10.02
N ASN A 325 3.39 1.39 9.74
CA ASN A 325 2.76 0.37 10.56
C ASN A 325 2.70 -0.90 9.71
N LEU A 326 3.47 -1.90 10.13
CA LEU A 326 3.52 -3.20 9.49
C LEU A 326 2.73 -4.19 10.33
N THR A 327 1.86 -4.97 9.70
CA THR A 327 1.27 -6.19 10.26
C THR A 327 1.85 -7.37 9.50
N LEU A 328 2.66 -8.16 10.18
CA LEU A 328 3.36 -9.32 9.63
C LEU A 328 2.74 -10.61 10.17
N ASN A 329 2.72 -11.64 9.34
CA ASN A 329 2.41 -13.00 9.79
C ASN A 329 3.54 -13.56 10.66
N ALA A 330 3.29 -14.69 11.32
CA ALA A 330 4.29 -15.31 12.21
C ALA A 330 5.50 -15.89 11.45
N ASP A 331 5.34 -16.17 10.17
CA ASP A 331 6.30 -16.76 9.24
C ASP A 331 6.96 -15.74 8.29
N SER A 332 6.59 -14.46 8.41
CA SER A 332 7.18 -13.38 7.64
C SER A 332 8.69 -13.32 7.86
N THR A 333 9.45 -13.11 6.78
CA THR A 333 10.90 -12.92 6.87
C THR A 333 11.26 -11.46 6.68
N LEU A 334 12.13 -10.93 7.56
CA LEU A 334 12.72 -9.61 7.41
C LEU A 334 14.14 -9.70 6.80
N PRO A 335 14.57 -8.70 6.00
CA PRO A 335 15.91 -8.67 5.43
C PRO A 335 17.00 -8.80 6.50
N ASN A 336 18.00 -9.63 6.21
CA ASN A 336 19.16 -9.94 7.04
C ASN A 336 18.89 -10.79 8.31
N LEU A 337 17.69 -11.38 8.43
CA LEU A 337 17.50 -12.50 9.35
C LEU A 337 17.93 -13.82 8.71
N LEU A 338 18.51 -14.69 9.52
CA LEU A 338 19.05 -16.00 9.16
C LEU A 338 18.37 -17.11 9.98
N PRO A 339 18.29 -18.33 9.43
CA PRO A 339 18.56 -18.67 8.04
C PRO A 339 17.52 -18.05 7.09
N PRO A 340 17.91 -17.72 5.85
CA PRO A 340 16.94 -17.30 4.84
C PRO A 340 15.96 -18.45 4.57
N ASN A 341 14.70 -18.11 4.32
CA ASN A 341 13.63 -19.06 4.01
C ASN A 341 13.34 -20.10 5.11
N LEU A 342 13.70 -19.85 6.38
CA LEU A 342 13.21 -20.66 7.50
C LEU A 342 11.68 -20.55 7.64
N ARG A 343 11.11 -19.39 7.29
CA ARG A 343 9.67 -19.08 7.33
C ARG A 343 9.07 -19.25 8.73
N ASP A 344 9.85 -18.80 9.71
CA ASP A 344 9.44 -18.60 11.09
C ASP A 344 10.20 -17.37 11.62
N LEU A 345 9.50 -16.26 11.86
CA LEU A 345 10.11 -15.01 12.26
C LEU A 345 10.80 -15.13 13.64
N ARG A 346 10.25 -15.92 14.55
CA ARG A 346 10.72 -16.03 15.94
C ARG A 346 12.01 -16.84 15.99
N LEU A 347 12.05 -17.98 15.30
CA LEU A 347 13.26 -18.78 15.16
C LEU A 347 14.33 -18.05 14.35
N GLN A 348 13.93 -17.22 13.38
CA GLN A 348 14.87 -16.33 12.68
C GLN A 348 15.47 -15.26 13.60
N ILE A 349 14.67 -14.66 14.49
CA ILE A 349 15.17 -13.70 15.48
C ILE A 349 16.09 -14.40 16.48
N ASP A 350 15.64 -15.50 17.08
CA ASP A 350 16.41 -16.31 18.01
C ASP A 350 17.74 -16.77 17.40
N SER A 351 17.70 -17.30 16.17
CA SER A 351 18.93 -17.69 15.47
C SER A 351 19.82 -16.49 15.16
N THR A 352 19.29 -15.36 14.71
CA THR A 352 20.14 -14.26 14.22
C THR A 352 20.69 -13.37 15.33
N LEU A 353 19.86 -13.07 16.31
CA LEU A 353 20.09 -12.05 17.34
C LEU A 353 20.16 -12.63 18.75
N GLY A 354 19.70 -13.87 18.91
CA GLY A 354 19.60 -14.54 20.19
C GLY A 354 20.65 -15.62 20.41
N ASN A 355 20.33 -16.47 21.37
CA ASN A 355 21.17 -17.59 21.73
C ASN A 355 20.83 -18.83 20.91
N GLY A 356 19.85 -18.80 20.01
CA GLY A 356 19.49 -19.88 19.10
C GLY A 356 18.76 -21.05 19.75
N ASN A 357 18.27 -20.95 20.99
CA ASN A 357 17.74 -22.07 21.78
C ASN A 357 16.34 -22.57 21.33
N GLY A 358 15.69 -21.90 20.38
CA GLY A 358 14.37 -22.25 19.86
C GLY A 358 13.20 -21.58 20.57
N LEU A 359 13.49 -20.73 21.55
CA LEU A 359 12.52 -19.96 22.29
C LEU A 359 12.89 -18.49 22.15
N LEU A 360 11.89 -17.63 21.99
CA LEU A 360 12.12 -16.19 21.91
C LEU A 360 11.96 -15.56 23.28
N ASP A 361 13.07 -15.27 23.96
CA ASP A 361 13.06 -14.68 25.31
C ASP A 361 13.04 -13.14 25.32
N LEU A 362 12.91 -12.54 26.50
CA LEU A 362 12.84 -11.09 26.65
C LEU A 362 14.12 -10.37 26.21
N GLY A 363 15.29 -10.97 26.42
CA GLY A 363 16.57 -10.43 25.97
C GLY A 363 16.65 -10.38 24.45
N GLU A 364 16.14 -11.40 23.79
CA GLU A 364 16.13 -11.53 22.32
C GLU A 364 15.11 -10.60 21.67
N MET A 365 13.92 -10.45 22.27
CA MET A 365 12.95 -9.44 21.84
C MET A 365 13.50 -8.01 21.96
N ASN A 366 14.29 -7.73 23.01
CA ASN A 366 14.99 -6.46 23.16
C ASN A 366 16.09 -6.29 22.11
N ALA A 367 16.85 -7.35 21.81
CA ALA A 367 17.85 -7.35 20.75
C ALA A 367 17.22 -7.11 19.37
N PHE A 368 16.07 -7.70 19.09
CA PHE A 368 15.30 -7.45 17.86
C PHE A 368 14.83 -6.00 17.75
N THR A 369 14.32 -5.43 18.83
CA THR A 369 13.92 -4.01 18.86
C THR A 369 15.13 -3.08 18.63
N ALA A 370 16.28 -3.38 19.26
CA ALA A 370 17.51 -2.64 19.05
C ALA A 370 18.04 -2.78 17.62
N TRP A 371 17.93 -3.98 17.04
CA TRP A 371 18.30 -4.26 15.67
C TRP A 371 17.44 -3.47 14.67
N LEU A 372 16.11 -3.44 14.85
CA LEU A 372 15.23 -2.59 14.05
C LEU A 372 15.59 -1.10 14.19
N LYS A 373 15.92 -0.66 15.41
CA LYS A 373 16.35 0.73 15.66
C LYS A 373 17.63 1.08 14.90
N ALA A 374 18.59 0.15 14.83
CA ALA A 374 19.86 0.34 14.12
C ALA A 374 19.70 0.45 12.60
N LYS A 375 18.61 -0.10 12.01
CA LYS A 375 18.30 0.07 10.58
C LYS A 375 17.88 1.50 10.22
N GLY A 376 17.36 2.25 11.20
CA GLY A 376 16.85 3.59 10.98
C GLY A 376 15.55 3.61 10.15
N PRO A 377 15.10 4.81 9.74
CA PRO A 377 13.91 4.97 8.92
C PRO A 377 14.02 4.21 7.60
N GLY A 378 12.94 3.54 7.20
CA GLY A 378 12.91 2.80 5.93
C GLY A 378 13.32 3.65 4.72
N TYR A 379 12.79 4.87 4.63
CA TYR A 379 13.19 5.84 3.61
C TYR A 379 14.21 6.83 4.20
N VAL A 380 15.47 6.75 3.78
CA VAL A 380 16.48 7.73 4.22
C VAL A 380 16.17 9.09 3.61
N THR A 381 15.78 9.14 2.34
CA THR A 381 15.20 10.31 1.71
C THR A 381 13.95 9.92 0.91
N THR A 382 13.09 10.87 0.56
CA THR A 382 11.82 10.55 -0.13
C THR A 382 11.96 10.48 -1.65
N ASP A 383 13.11 10.85 -2.21
CA ASP A 383 13.47 10.65 -3.62
C ASP A 383 14.05 9.25 -3.92
N THR A 384 13.98 8.31 -2.98
CA THR A 384 14.44 6.93 -3.21
C THR A 384 13.35 5.99 -3.63
N LEU A 385 13.74 4.95 -4.39
CA LEU A 385 13.08 4.38 -5.56
C LEU A 385 13.47 5.15 -6.83
N LEU A 386 13.77 4.43 -7.92
CA LEU A 386 13.66 5.05 -9.23
C LEU A 386 12.16 5.02 -9.56
N PRO A 387 11.42 6.15 -9.47
CA PRO A 387 11.89 7.54 -9.31
C PRO A 387 11.63 8.28 -7.97
N GLY A 388 11.11 7.64 -6.93
CA GLY A 388 11.15 8.19 -5.57
C GLY A 388 9.83 8.05 -4.84
N PHE A 389 9.84 7.69 -3.55
CA PHE A 389 8.63 7.47 -2.77
C PHE A 389 7.69 8.69 -2.75
N LEU A 390 8.17 9.90 -2.43
CA LEU A 390 7.32 11.09 -2.35
C LEU A 390 8.09 12.39 -2.64
N THR A 391 7.50 13.29 -3.42
CA THR A 391 8.00 14.66 -3.60
C THR A 391 6.87 15.67 -3.56
N THR A 392 7.20 16.91 -3.18
CA THR A 392 6.27 18.05 -3.18
C THR A 392 6.88 19.18 -3.99
N ASN A 393 6.19 19.62 -5.04
CA ASN A 393 6.73 20.54 -6.05
C ASN A 393 8.11 20.10 -6.58
N GLY A 394 8.32 18.78 -6.73
CA GLY A 394 9.58 18.19 -7.16
C GLY A 394 10.70 18.20 -6.10
N ARG A 395 10.41 18.61 -4.86
CA ARG A 395 11.36 18.55 -3.74
C ARG A 395 11.18 17.28 -2.93
N ALA A 396 12.30 16.69 -2.54
CA ALA A 396 12.37 15.55 -1.65
C ALA A 396 12.69 15.97 -0.22
N TYR A 397 12.52 15.05 0.71
CA TYR A 397 12.80 15.23 2.12
C TYR A 397 13.87 14.24 2.57
N ASN A 398 14.66 14.62 3.57
CA ASN A 398 15.66 13.78 4.24
C ASN A 398 15.18 13.49 5.65
N SER A 399 15.19 12.21 6.05
CA SER A 399 14.81 11.84 7.42
C SER A 399 15.81 12.37 8.43
N SER A 400 15.35 12.59 9.65
CA SER A 400 16.18 12.81 10.81
C SER A 400 16.41 11.48 11.52
N HIS A 401 17.63 10.95 11.43
CA HIS A 401 18.00 9.69 12.09
C HIS A 401 17.76 9.74 13.61
N VAL A 402 18.01 10.88 14.25
CA VAL A 402 17.82 11.06 15.70
C VAL A 402 16.35 11.03 16.13
N SER A 403 15.42 11.30 15.21
CA SER A 403 13.97 11.26 15.48
C SER A 403 13.36 9.86 15.29
N PHE A 404 14.15 8.88 14.85
CA PHE A 404 13.63 7.55 14.56
C PHE A 404 13.27 6.79 15.84
N SER A 405 12.02 6.35 15.91
CA SER A 405 11.52 5.47 16.95
C SER A 405 10.90 4.22 16.34
N VAL A 406 11.03 3.10 17.05
CA VAL A 406 10.39 1.83 16.73
C VAL A 406 9.71 1.28 17.96
N SER A 407 8.55 0.68 17.77
CA SER A 407 7.85 -0.16 18.74
C SER A 407 7.44 -1.45 18.07
N VAL A 408 7.63 -2.57 18.76
CA VAL A 408 7.27 -3.91 18.30
C VAL A 408 6.12 -4.43 19.15
N SER A 409 5.30 -5.30 18.54
CA SER A 409 4.15 -5.93 19.19
C SER A 409 4.48 -6.55 20.55
N PRO A 410 3.59 -6.41 21.55
CA PRO A 410 3.69 -7.16 22.80
C PRO A 410 3.48 -8.68 22.63
N THR A 411 2.91 -9.13 21.49
CA THR A 411 2.68 -10.55 21.17
C THR A 411 3.84 -11.20 20.43
N LEU A 412 4.99 -10.52 20.25
CA LEU A 412 6.14 -11.07 19.55
C LEU A 412 6.58 -12.43 20.15
N GLY A 413 6.51 -12.60 21.48
CA GLY A 413 6.81 -13.88 22.12
C GLY A 413 5.70 -14.94 22.07
N THR A 414 4.50 -14.61 21.59
CA THR A 414 3.37 -15.55 21.50
C THR A 414 3.48 -16.37 20.20
N PRO A 415 3.63 -17.70 20.24
CA PRO A 415 3.71 -18.53 19.05
C PRO A 415 2.53 -18.29 18.09
N ASN A 416 2.80 -18.29 16.79
CA ASN A 416 1.82 -18.10 15.71
C ASN A 416 1.03 -16.77 15.71
N ALA A 417 1.28 -15.85 16.65
CA ALA A 417 0.65 -14.55 16.63
C ALA A 417 1.28 -13.64 15.56
N GLU A 418 0.44 -12.82 14.93
CA GLU A 418 0.87 -11.71 14.09
C GLU A 418 1.82 -10.76 14.85
N VAL A 419 2.70 -10.11 14.09
CA VAL A 419 3.71 -9.19 14.60
C VAL A 419 3.49 -7.80 14.01
N TRP A 420 3.14 -6.85 14.89
CA TRP A 420 3.09 -5.44 14.53
C TRP A 420 4.44 -4.74 14.73
N ILE A 421 4.88 -4.00 13.73
CA ILE A 421 6.06 -3.12 13.82
C ILE A 421 5.63 -1.71 13.43
N ASN A 422 5.68 -0.80 14.39
CA ASN A 422 5.37 0.61 14.15
C ASN A 422 6.65 1.43 14.25
N THR A 423 6.90 2.25 13.24
CA THR A 423 8.05 3.17 13.21
C THR A 423 7.60 4.59 12.97
N THR A 424 8.37 5.55 13.46
CA THR A 424 8.12 6.98 13.24
C THR A 424 9.44 7.69 12.97
N ALA A 425 9.44 8.61 12.00
CA ALA A 425 10.54 9.51 11.75
C ALA A 425 10.05 10.87 11.24
N THR A 426 10.76 11.92 11.63
CA THR A 426 10.58 13.25 11.06
C THR A 426 11.48 13.43 9.85
N TYR A 427 11.02 14.19 8.86
CA TYR A 427 11.77 14.53 7.65
C TYR A 427 11.72 16.04 7.44
N ALA A 428 12.81 16.59 6.94
CA ALA A 428 12.90 17.99 6.51
C ALA A 428 13.30 18.04 5.03
N LEU A 429 13.06 19.16 4.35
CA LEU A 429 13.47 19.34 2.96
C LEU A 429 14.95 18.98 2.74
N LYS A 430 15.20 18.18 1.69
CA LYS A 430 16.55 17.76 1.29
C LYS A 430 17.23 18.88 0.50
N GLY A 431 18.36 19.37 1.01
CA GLY A 431 19.20 20.39 0.36
C GLY A 431 18.94 21.83 0.83
N THR A 432 19.75 22.76 0.33
CA THR A 432 19.65 24.21 0.61
C THR A 432 18.59 24.89 -0.28
N PRO A 433 18.17 26.14 0.01
CA PRO A 433 17.08 26.86 -0.69
C PRO A 433 17.12 26.81 -2.24
N PRO A 434 15.99 27.05 -2.95
CA PRO A 434 14.73 27.58 -2.43
C PRO A 434 13.81 26.53 -1.79
N PHE A 435 13.26 26.88 -0.62
CA PHE A 435 12.25 26.11 0.11
C PHE A 435 10.92 26.05 -0.65
N ILE A 436 10.04 25.14 -0.23
CA ILE A 436 8.67 25.13 -0.70
C ILE A 436 7.98 26.40 -0.15
N ALA A 437 7.57 27.30 -1.05
CA ALA A 437 6.88 28.53 -0.67
C ALA A 437 5.60 28.22 0.10
N THR A 438 5.36 28.93 1.19
CA THR A 438 4.14 28.78 2.02
C THR A 438 2.98 29.56 1.42
N GLY A 439 1.75 29.02 1.55
CA GLY A 439 0.53 29.73 1.15
C GLY A 439 0.25 29.77 -0.35
N ALA A 440 0.94 28.96 -1.16
CA ALA A 440 0.63 28.87 -2.59
C ALA A 440 -0.78 28.33 -2.81
N LYS A 441 -1.44 28.77 -3.88
CA LYS A 441 -2.79 28.28 -4.23
C LYS A 441 -2.82 26.77 -4.49
N THR A 442 -1.70 26.22 -4.97
CA THR A 442 -1.58 24.83 -5.40
C THR A 442 -0.21 24.26 -5.09
N TYR A 443 -0.17 22.98 -4.73
CA TYR A 443 1.02 22.16 -4.56
C TYR A 443 0.89 20.86 -5.36
N PHE A 444 2.00 20.34 -5.86
CA PHE A 444 2.04 19.07 -6.59
C PHE A 444 2.71 18.03 -5.72
N VAL A 445 1.97 16.98 -5.34
CA VAL A 445 2.50 15.85 -4.58
C VAL A 445 2.58 14.65 -5.52
N ASN A 446 3.80 14.20 -5.80
CA ASN A 446 4.01 13.00 -6.62
C ASN A 446 4.51 11.87 -5.73
N MET A 447 4.00 10.67 -5.94
CA MET A 447 4.37 9.49 -5.17
C MET A 447 4.63 8.31 -6.09
N THR A 448 5.67 7.54 -5.79
CA THR A 448 5.91 6.20 -6.36
C THR A 448 5.64 5.18 -5.28
N MET A 449 4.85 4.16 -5.61
CA MET A 449 4.38 3.17 -4.66
C MET A 449 4.98 1.81 -4.98
N VAL A 450 5.24 1.04 -3.93
CA VAL A 450 5.39 -0.42 -4.04
C VAL A 450 4.01 -1.00 -4.31
N PRO A 451 3.80 -1.78 -5.40
CA PRO A 451 2.53 -2.43 -5.66
C PRO A 451 2.27 -3.54 -4.65
N ASP A 452 1.00 -3.93 -4.51
CA ASP A 452 0.67 -5.13 -3.78
C ASP A 452 1.29 -6.35 -4.45
N SER A 453 1.70 -7.32 -3.64
CA SER A 453 2.29 -8.56 -4.13
C SER A 453 1.66 -9.76 -3.46
N ASN A 454 1.64 -10.89 -4.15
CA ASN A 454 1.17 -12.17 -3.61
C ASN A 454 2.21 -13.25 -3.89
N VAL A 455 3.41 -13.04 -3.35
CA VAL A 455 4.51 -14.01 -3.47
C VAL A 455 4.51 -14.87 -2.22
N THR A 456 5.01 -14.37 -1.09
CA THR A 456 5.12 -15.15 0.15
C THR A 456 3.81 -15.17 0.92
N ALA A 457 3.13 -14.02 0.95
CA ALA A 457 1.77 -13.82 1.39
C ALA A 457 1.18 -12.65 0.58
N TYR A 458 -0.12 -12.40 0.67
CA TYR A 458 -0.68 -11.18 0.10
C TYR A 458 -0.24 -9.97 0.93
N GLN A 459 0.65 -9.16 0.38
CA GLN A 459 1.14 -7.92 0.97
C GLN A 459 0.36 -6.75 0.40
N ASN A 460 -0.45 -6.10 1.25
CA ASN A 460 -1.19 -4.90 0.87
C ASN A 460 -0.44 -3.65 1.32
N TYR A 461 -0.07 -2.82 0.36
CA TYR A 461 0.57 -1.53 0.60
C TYR A 461 -0.48 -0.43 0.56
N SER A 462 -0.47 0.46 1.56
CA SER A 462 -1.35 1.64 1.53
C SER A 462 -0.64 2.88 2.05
N TYR A 463 -0.98 4.02 1.47
CA TYR A 463 -0.33 5.29 1.73
C TYR A 463 -1.35 6.36 2.11
N THR A 464 -1.24 6.90 3.32
CA THR A 464 -2.16 7.93 3.84
C THR A 464 -1.43 9.26 3.93
N ILE A 465 -1.89 10.28 3.22
CA ILE A 465 -1.31 11.62 3.19
C ILE A 465 -2.23 12.58 3.94
N ILE A 466 -1.77 13.10 5.07
CA ILE A 466 -2.49 14.12 5.84
C ILE A 466 -1.97 15.50 5.42
N LEU A 467 -2.82 16.26 4.72
CA LEU A 467 -2.46 17.56 4.17
C LEU A 467 -2.37 18.65 5.25
N PRO A 468 -1.62 19.74 5.01
CA PRO A 468 -1.74 20.95 5.81
C PRO A 468 -3.19 21.45 5.83
N LYS A 469 -3.55 22.19 6.89
CA LYS A 469 -4.86 22.81 6.98
C LYS A 469 -5.10 23.73 5.78
N HIS A 470 -6.36 23.84 5.38
CA HIS A 470 -6.80 24.63 4.22
C HIS A 470 -6.38 24.09 2.86
N TYR A 471 -5.98 22.82 2.75
CA TYR A 471 -5.72 22.18 1.46
C TYR A 471 -6.51 20.89 1.29
N GLU A 472 -6.85 20.59 0.06
CA GLU A 472 -7.53 19.36 -0.35
C GLU A 472 -7.00 18.85 -1.69
N LEU A 473 -7.20 17.56 -1.94
CA LEU A 473 -6.97 16.95 -3.24
C LEU A 473 -7.92 17.56 -4.27
N ASN A 474 -7.36 18.17 -5.33
CA ASN A 474 -8.14 18.75 -6.42
C ASN A 474 -8.18 17.79 -7.62
N THR A 475 -7.02 17.33 -8.11
CA THR A 475 -6.96 16.33 -9.18
C THR A 475 -5.85 15.32 -8.92
N SER A 476 -6.04 14.09 -9.36
CA SER A 476 -4.99 13.06 -9.40
C SER A 476 -4.90 12.42 -10.77
N THR A 477 -3.72 11.91 -11.11
CA THR A 477 -3.48 11.04 -12.27
C THR A 477 -2.59 9.88 -11.88
N THR A 478 -2.82 8.71 -12.47
CA THR A 478 -2.06 7.48 -12.24
C THR A 478 -1.11 7.23 -13.40
N VAL A 479 0.07 6.67 -13.11
CA VAL A 479 1.08 6.32 -14.12
C VAL A 479 1.60 4.90 -13.83
N PRO A 480 1.46 3.95 -14.78
CA PRO A 480 0.64 4.08 -16.00
C PRO A 480 -0.84 4.32 -15.65
N SER A 481 -1.61 4.90 -16.58
CA SER A 481 -3.03 5.21 -16.36
C SER A 481 -3.90 3.96 -16.12
N THR A 482 -3.38 2.79 -16.48
CA THR A 482 -4.01 1.48 -16.28
C THR A 482 -3.63 0.83 -14.95
N ALA A 483 -2.76 1.44 -14.15
CA ALA A 483 -2.43 0.91 -12.83
C ALA A 483 -3.69 0.89 -11.94
N PRO A 484 -3.95 -0.18 -11.18
CA PRO A 484 -5.16 -0.37 -10.39
C PRO A 484 -5.16 0.43 -9.08
N VAL A 485 -4.75 1.70 -9.16
CA VAL A 485 -4.63 2.58 -8.00
C VAL A 485 -6.00 3.14 -7.64
N THR A 486 -6.38 3.03 -6.37
CA THR A 486 -7.59 3.65 -5.82
C THR A 486 -7.25 4.79 -4.87
N PHE A 487 -8.16 5.76 -4.79
CA PHE A 487 -8.03 6.95 -3.94
C PHE A 487 -9.26 7.09 -3.06
N THR A 488 -9.06 7.47 -1.81
CA THR A 488 -10.14 7.89 -0.91
C THR A 488 -9.73 9.14 -0.13
N GLY A 489 -10.72 9.96 0.23
CA GLY A 489 -10.51 11.19 1.01
C GLY A 489 -9.90 12.35 0.21
N PHE A 490 -9.97 13.54 0.81
CA PHE A 490 -9.58 14.81 0.17
C PHE A 490 -8.58 15.63 1.00
N THR A 491 -8.76 15.68 2.33
CA THR A 491 -7.84 16.34 3.27
C THR A 491 -6.88 15.36 3.95
N THR A 492 -7.36 14.13 4.13
CA THR A 492 -6.56 12.93 4.40
C THR A 492 -6.76 12.01 3.21
N VAL A 493 -5.76 11.91 2.35
CA VAL A 493 -5.83 11.16 1.09
C VAL A 493 -5.21 9.79 1.30
N THR A 494 -5.98 8.73 1.15
CA THR A 494 -5.46 7.36 1.15
C THR A 494 -5.33 6.88 -0.29
N VAL A 495 -4.16 6.34 -0.63
CA VAL A 495 -3.83 5.77 -1.93
C VAL A 495 -3.48 4.30 -1.72
N ASP A 496 -4.15 3.44 -2.47
CA ASP A 496 -3.90 1.99 -2.49
C ASP A 496 -3.51 1.62 -3.94
N PRO A 497 -2.30 1.09 -4.19
CA PRO A 497 -1.79 0.84 -5.52
C PRO A 497 -2.37 -0.43 -6.18
N GLY A 498 -2.97 -1.34 -5.41
CA GLY A 498 -3.39 -2.66 -5.86
C GLY A 498 -2.24 -3.52 -6.43
N VAL A 499 -2.60 -4.69 -6.96
CA VAL A 499 -1.64 -5.61 -7.60
C VAL A 499 -1.29 -5.12 -9.00
N ALA A 500 -0.04 -4.74 -9.22
CA ALA A 500 0.42 -4.20 -10.50
C ALA A 500 1.80 -4.74 -10.89
N SER A 501 2.08 -4.76 -12.20
CA SER A 501 3.45 -4.92 -12.68
C SER A 501 4.17 -3.56 -12.66
N GLY A 502 5.44 -3.56 -12.24
CA GLY A 502 6.26 -2.34 -12.15
C GLY A 502 5.99 -1.51 -10.89
N THR A 503 6.24 -0.19 -10.97
CA THR A 503 6.12 0.74 -9.84
C THR A 503 5.05 1.81 -10.13
N PRO A 504 3.80 1.61 -9.69
CA PRO A 504 2.73 2.59 -9.88
C PRO A 504 3.09 3.95 -9.29
N GLN A 505 2.76 5.01 -10.01
CA GLN A 505 2.95 6.38 -9.54
C GLN A 505 1.63 7.14 -9.57
N VAL A 506 1.54 8.13 -8.69
CA VAL A 506 0.44 9.09 -8.68
C VAL A 506 0.98 10.51 -8.69
N ARG A 507 0.33 11.36 -9.47
CA ARG A 507 0.59 12.79 -9.51
C ARG A 507 -0.65 13.51 -9.04
N MET A 508 -0.55 14.18 -7.91
CA MET A 508 -1.66 14.83 -7.24
C MET A 508 -1.46 16.34 -7.23
N LYS A 509 -2.51 17.07 -7.57
CA LYS A 509 -2.60 18.51 -7.38
C LYS A 509 -3.42 18.77 -6.13
N MET A 510 -2.76 19.28 -5.10
CA MET A 510 -3.39 19.76 -3.89
C MET A 510 -3.68 21.24 -4.06
N SER A 511 -4.91 21.68 -3.80
CA SER A 511 -5.32 23.09 -3.94
C SER A 511 -5.79 23.63 -2.60
N GLN A 512 -5.71 24.95 -2.42
CA GLN A 512 -6.37 25.60 -1.29
C GLN A 512 -7.85 25.25 -1.29
N SER A 513 -8.34 24.84 -0.13
CA SER A 513 -9.75 24.58 0.09
C SER A 513 -10.47 25.90 0.32
N PHE A 514 -11.45 26.17 -0.53
CA PHE A 514 -12.28 27.37 -0.47
C PHE A 514 -13.72 26.99 -0.16
N VAL A 515 -14.36 27.83 0.64
CA VAL A 515 -15.79 27.67 0.94
C VAL A 515 -16.58 27.82 -0.35
N GLY A 516 -17.36 26.81 -0.70
CA GLY A 516 -18.23 26.82 -1.86
C GLY A 516 -19.55 27.55 -1.64
N ILE A 517 -20.58 27.14 -2.39
CA ILE A 517 -21.90 27.77 -2.37
C ILE A 517 -22.99 26.70 -2.40
N ALA A 518 -23.76 26.60 -1.31
CA ALA A 518 -24.98 25.80 -1.27
C ALA A 518 -26.11 26.45 -2.09
N ARG A 519 -26.78 25.64 -2.91
CA ARG A 519 -27.93 26.04 -3.71
C ARG A 519 -28.98 24.94 -3.65
N ALA A 520 -30.26 25.32 -3.63
CA ALA A 520 -31.37 24.40 -3.49
C ALA A 520 -32.56 24.87 -4.34
N LYS A 521 -33.32 23.91 -4.87
CA LYS A 521 -34.57 24.13 -5.60
C LYS A 521 -35.48 22.90 -5.55
N VAL A 522 -36.75 23.06 -5.91
CA VAL A 522 -37.66 21.93 -6.22
C VAL A 522 -37.56 21.63 -7.72
N ILE A 523 -37.54 20.34 -8.09
CA ILE A 523 -37.37 19.90 -9.49
C ILE A 523 -38.43 18.92 -9.99
N ALA A 524 -39.15 18.24 -9.10
CA ALA A 524 -40.17 17.27 -9.47
C ALA A 524 -41.23 17.10 -8.38
N PRO A 525 -42.43 16.58 -8.71
CA PRO A 525 -42.91 16.30 -10.07
C PRO A 525 -43.27 17.58 -10.83
N VAL A 526 -43.14 17.57 -12.15
CA VAL A 526 -43.59 18.67 -13.01
C VAL A 526 -45.10 18.89 -12.83
N GLY A 527 -45.51 20.17 -12.77
CA GLY A 527 -46.92 20.54 -12.54
C GLY A 527 -47.38 20.43 -11.08
N LYS A 528 -46.47 20.10 -10.15
CA LYS A 528 -46.72 20.08 -8.70
C LYS A 528 -45.98 21.17 -7.93
N PHE A 529 -45.37 22.10 -8.65
CA PHE A 529 -44.74 23.28 -8.09
C PHE A 529 -44.74 24.42 -9.12
N ASN A 530 -44.70 25.65 -8.62
CA ASN A 530 -44.58 26.85 -9.41
C ASN A 530 -43.56 27.80 -8.79
N VAL A 531 -42.49 28.09 -9.53
CA VAL A 531 -41.37 28.91 -9.04
C VAL A 531 -41.72 30.38 -9.20
N VAL A 532 -41.73 31.12 -8.08
CA VAL A 532 -42.03 32.56 -8.07
C VAL A 532 -40.80 33.42 -7.85
N ASN A 533 -39.72 32.85 -7.33
CA ASN A 533 -38.40 33.45 -7.35
C ASN A 533 -37.36 32.35 -7.60
N SER A 534 -36.64 32.43 -8.72
CA SER A 534 -35.63 31.45 -9.12
C SER A 534 -34.21 31.82 -8.66
N THR A 535 -34.02 32.97 -8.00
CA THR A 535 -32.69 33.37 -7.50
C THR A 535 -32.24 32.46 -6.36
N PHE A 536 -31.04 31.89 -6.45
CA PHE A 536 -30.56 30.97 -5.41
C PHE A 536 -30.41 31.62 -4.04
N THR A 537 -30.27 32.94 -3.95
CA THR A 537 -30.19 33.67 -2.68
C THR A 537 -31.53 33.84 -2.00
N ASN A 538 -32.63 33.69 -2.72
CA ASN A 538 -33.99 33.85 -2.23
C ASN A 538 -34.95 33.00 -3.08
N TYR A 539 -34.71 31.69 -3.13
CA TYR A 539 -35.54 30.80 -3.94
C TYR A 539 -36.90 30.64 -3.29
N GLN A 540 -37.96 30.83 -4.07
CA GLN A 540 -39.34 30.74 -3.60
C GLN A 540 -40.20 29.98 -4.61
N ALA A 541 -41.03 29.05 -4.14
CA ALA A 541 -41.97 28.31 -4.97
C ALA A 541 -43.26 27.95 -4.22
N PHE A 542 -44.39 27.94 -4.92
CA PHE A 542 -45.58 27.20 -4.49
C PHE A 542 -45.36 25.72 -4.76
N VAL A 543 -45.81 24.85 -3.86
CA VAL A 543 -45.69 23.40 -3.99
C VAL A 543 -46.97 22.71 -3.53
N ALA A 544 -47.35 21.63 -4.20
CA ALA A 544 -48.52 20.85 -3.81
C ALA A 544 -48.29 20.14 -2.46
N GLY A 545 -49.20 20.34 -1.51
CA GLY A 545 -49.35 19.54 -0.31
C GLY A 545 -49.73 18.10 -0.65
N ASN A 546 -49.48 17.20 0.30
CA ASN A 546 -49.75 15.76 0.19
C ASN A 546 -49.15 15.09 -1.07
N THR A 547 -48.11 15.71 -1.63
CA THR A 547 -47.38 15.25 -2.81
C THR A 547 -45.92 15.05 -2.45
N SER A 548 -45.34 13.92 -2.86
CA SER A 548 -43.90 13.70 -2.72
C SER A 548 -43.15 14.57 -3.73
N LEU A 549 -42.40 15.54 -3.22
CA LEU A 549 -41.61 16.49 -4.01
C LEU A 549 -40.14 16.08 -4.00
N THR A 550 -39.46 16.23 -5.14
CA THR A 550 -38.01 16.09 -5.22
C THR A 550 -37.34 17.45 -5.13
N LEU A 551 -36.51 17.61 -4.11
CA LEU A 551 -35.63 18.76 -3.93
C LEU A 551 -34.22 18.40 -4.42
N SER A 552 -33.54 19.39 -4.99
CA SER A 552 -32.21 19.22 -5.58
C SER A 552 -31.25 20.30 -5.11
N ALA A 553 -30.05 19.88 -4.78
CA ALA A 553 -28.89 20.70 -4.49
C ALA A 553 -27.83 20.68 -5.60
N GLU A 554 -28.16 20.14 -6.78
CA GLU A 554 -27.20 19.90 -7.86
C GLU A 554 -26.54 21.16 -8.43
N ASP A 555 -27.17 22.33 -8.26
CA ASP A 555 -26.56 23.59 -8.65
C ASP A 555 -25.51 24.08 -7.65
N SER A 556 -25.34 23.41 -6.51
CA SER A 556 -24.31 23.73 -5.50
C SER A 556 -22.92 23.65 -6.12
N PHE A 557 -22.04 24.51 -5.65
CA PHE A 557 -20.74 24.73 -6.26
C PHE A 557 -19.62 24.53 -5.25
N ASP A 558 -18.67 23.67 -5.58
CA ASP A 558 -17.38 23.52 -4.90
C ASP A 558 -16.29 24.13 -5.82
N PRO A 559 -15.50 25.11 -5.35
CA PRO A 559 -14.42 25.73 -6.13
C PRO A 559 -13.35 24.75 -6.64
N ASN A 560 -13.17 23.60 -6.00
CA ASN A 560 -12.23 22.55 -6.40
C ASN A 560 -12.86 21.43 -7.23
N GLY A 561 -14.17 21.49 -7.52
CA GLY A 561 -14.82 20.65 -8.53
C GLY A 561 -15.39 19.32 -8.05
N HIS A 562 -15.61 19.15 -6.73
CA HIS A 562 -16.07 17.87 -6.14
C HIS A 562 -17.46 17.90 -5.49
N PRO A 563 -18.50 18.57 -6.06
CA PRO A 563 -19.81 18.67 -5.41
C PRO A 563 -20.45 17.29 -5.19
N LEU A 564 -20.21 16.30 -6.05
CA LEU A 564 -20.78 14.95 -5.91
C LEU A 564 -20.19 14.16 -4.72
N ASN A 565 -19.04 14.57 -4.19
CA ASN A 565 -18.39 13.95 -3.04
C ASN A 565 -18.72 14.64 -1.71
N GLY A 566 -19.53 15.70 -1.75
CA GLY A 566 -20.03 16.36 -0.55
C GLY A 566 -21.14 15.58 0.16
N ASN A 567 -21.38 15.93 1.43
CA ASN A 567 -22.52 15.45 2.20
C ASN A 567 -23.59 16.54 2.27
N TYR A 568 -24.82 16.19 1.89
CA TYR A 568 -25.95 17.10 1.79
C TYR A 568 -27.00 16.71 2.83
N THR A 569 -27.27 17.62 3.76
CA THR A 569 -28.27 17.44 4.82
C THR A 569 -29.37 18.48 4.65
N TRP A 570 -30.60 18.01 4.55
CA TRP A 570 -31.79 18.83 4.43
C TRP A 570 -32.56 18.83 5.74
N ARG A 571 -33.11 19.98 6.12
CA ARG A 571 -34.05 20.13 7.24
C ARG A 571 -35.30 20.82 6.74
N PHE A 572 -36.44 20.14 6.87
CA PHE A 572 -37.73 20.60 6.37
C PHE A 572 -38.56 21.21 7.51
N GLY A 573 -38.85 22.50 7.40
CA GLY A 573 -39.78 23.17 8.31
C GLY A 573 -41.24 22.83 7.99
N PRO A 574 -42.16 22.93 8.97
CA PRO A 574 -41.92 23.27 10.38
C PRO A 574 -41.53 22.07 11.26
N THR A 575 -41.67 20.83 10.76
CA THR A 575 -41.49 19.60 11.56
C THR A 575 -40.06 19.36 12.01
N GLY A 576 -39.07 19.93 11.31
CA GLY A 576 -37.66 19.67 11.54
C GLY A 576 -37.18 18.33 10.99
N ALA A 577 -38.01 17.66 10.16
CA ALA A 577 -37.67 16.41 9.51
C ALA A 577 -36.39 16.54 8.67
N GLN A 578 -35.64 15.44 8.56
CA GLN A 578 -34.35 15.42 7.89
C GLN A 578 -34.39 14.61 6.58
N GLY A 579 -33.59 15.05 5.62
CA GLY A 579 -33.31 14.33 4.38
C GLY A 579 -31.82 14.37 4.05
N TRP A 580 -31.36 13.44 3.23
CA TRP A 580 -29.94 13.29 2.88
C TRP A 580 -29.78 13.14 1.36
N GLY A 581 -28.58 13.47 0.88
CA GLY A 581 -28.19 13.33 -0.52
C GLY A 581 -28.40 14.59 -1.34
N ILE A 582 -27.71 14.67 -2.48
CA ILE A 582 -27.75 15.83 -3.38
C ILE A 582 -29.15 16.06 -3.97
N ARG A 583 -29.96 14.99 -4.02
CA ARG A 583 -31.41 15.05 -4.23
C ARG A 583 -32.09 14.32 -3.08
N THR A 584 -33.26 14.78 -2.69
CA THR A 584 -34.06 14.16 -1.63
C THR A 584 -35.55 14.34 -1.90
N ASN A 585 -36.37 13.41 -1.40
CA ASN A 585 -37.82 13.48 -1.54
C ASN A 585 -38.47 13.84 -0.21
N PHE A 586 -39.48 14.71 -0.24
CA PHE A 586 -40.23 15.08 0.96
C PHE A 586 -41.70 15.38 0.64
N THR A 587 -42.60 14.99 1.55
CA THR A 587 -44.04 15.23 1.44
C THR A 587 -44.50 16.16 2.56
N TYR A 588 -45.04 17.32 2.20
CA TYR A 588 -45.64 18.24 3.17
C TYR A 588 -47.11 17.87 3.39
N THR A 589 -47.47 17.54 4.63
CA THR A 589 -48.85 17.16 5.01
C THR A 589 -49.66 18.29 5.62
N GLN A 590 -49.03 19.44 5.87
CA GLN A 590 -49.68 20.64 6.39
C GLN A 590 -49.46 21.81 5.42
N PRO A 591 -50.51 22.54 5.04
CA PRO A 591 -50.38 23.73 4.23
C PRO A 591 -49.75 24.89 5.01
N GLY A 592 -49.16 25.83 4.30
CA GLY A 592 -48.56 27.02 4.91
C GLY A 592 -47.13 27.30 4.44
N LEU A 593 -46.49 28.23 5.15
CA LEU A 593 -45.10 28.60 4.88
C LEU A 593 -44.14 27.55 5.42
N SER A 594 -43.31 27.00 4.55
CA SER A 594 -42.20 26.13 4.92
C SER A 594 -40.86 26.78 4.57
N THR A 595 -39.90 26.68 5.49
CA THR A 595 -38.49 26.99 5.23
C THR A 595 -37.72 25.68 5.18
N VAL A 596 -36.99 25.46 4.08
CA VAL A 596 -36.08 24.33 3.94
C VAL A 596 -34.66 24.83 4.11
N ASN A 597 -33.94 24.24 5.06
CA ASN A 597 -32.51 24.51 5.26
C ASN A 597 -31.69 23.37 4.67
N LEU A 598 -30.82 23.70 3.72
CA LEU A 598 -29.79 22.83 3.20
C LEU A 598 -28.47 23.16 3.90
N THR A 599 -27.79 22.15 4.42
CA THR A 599 -26.40 22.21 4.87
C THR A 599 -25.58 21.31 3.95
N VAL A 600 -24.54 21.86 3.33
CA VAL A 600 -23.60 21.14 2.46
C VAL A 600 -22.25 21.09 3.16
N LYS A 601 -21.73 19.89 3.40
CA LYS A 601 -20.33 19.68 3.77
C LYS A 601 -19.57 19.24 2.52
N GLU A 602 -18.70 20.11 2.03
CA GLU A 602 -17.89 19.89 0.83
C GLU A 602 -16.84 18.80 1.05
N ALA A 603 -16.25 18.30 -0.05
CA ALA A 603 -15.25 17.24 -0.02
C ALA A 603 -14.03 17.59 0.85
N GLY A 604 -13.55 18.84 0.75
CA GLY A 604 -12.51 19.43 1.59
C GLY A 604 -12.89 19.69 3.05
N GLY A 605 -14.16 19.44 3.41
CA GLY A 605 -14.67 19.58 4.78
C GLY A 605 -15.27 20.95 5.12
N ASN A 606 -15.22 21.92 4.22
CA ASN A 606 -15.91 23.21 4.37
C ASN A 606 -17.42 23.00 4.46
N ILE A 607 -18.10 23.90 5.17
CA ILE A 607 -19.55 23.81 5.37
C ILE A 607 -20.21 25.08 4.85
N THR A 608 -21.24 24.91 4.02
CA THR A 608 -22.09 25.98 3.50
C THR A 608 -23.55 25.66 3.73
N TYR A 609 -24.40 26.69 3.71
CA TYR A 609 -25.82 26.53 3.97
C TYR A 609 -26.67 27.39 3.04
N ARG A 610 -27.90 26.93 2.80
CA ARG A 610 -28.90 27.68 2.02
C ARG A 610 -30.29 27.44 2.56
N ASN A 611 -31.05 28.52 2.72
CA ASN A 611 -32.49 28.43 2.97
C ASN A 611 -33.25 28.69 1.67
N ILE A 612 -34.34 27.93 1.48
CA ILE A 612 -35.35 28.22 0.46
C ILE A 612 -36.74 28.26 1.11
N THR A 613 -37.65 29.00 0.48
CA THR A 613 -39.00 29.20 1.00
C THR A 613 -40.00 28.50 0.10
N LEU A 614 -40.85 27.65 0.69
CA LEU A 614 -41.91 26.95 -0.03
C LEU A 614 -43.27 27.36 0.54
N PHE A 615 -44.21 27.69 -0.34
CA PHE A 615 -45.61 27.93 -0.01
C PHE A 615 -46.36 26.62 -0.28
N VAL A 616 -46.66 25.86 0.77
CA VAL A 616 -47.35 24.57 0.67
C VAL A 616 -48.83 24.82 0.47
N ASP A 617 -49.32 24.37 -0.67
CA ASP A 617 -50.67 24.57 -1.16
C ASP A 617 -51.45 23.26 -1.16
N ASP A 618 -52.52 23.16 -0.38
CA ASP A 618 -53.38 21.97 -0.30
C ASP A 618 -54.85 22.26 -0.65
N ARG A 619 -55.13 23.40 -1.29
CA ARG A 619 -56.49 23.88 -1.49
C ARG A 619 -56.87 23.82 -2.96
N ILE A 620 -58.13 23.43 -3.21
CA ILE A 620 -58.67 23.44 -4.56
C ILE A 620 -59.08 24.87 -4.95
N PRO A 621 -58.81 25.31 -6.20
CA PRO A 621 -59.28 26.60 -6.68
C PRO A 621 -60.80 26.63 -6.85
N ILE A 622 -61.39 27.82 -6.89
CA ILE A 622 -62.82 28.07 -7.14
C ILE A 622 -62.97 28.62 -8.56
N ALA A 623 -63.66 27.87 -9.42
CA ALA A 623 -63.98 28.30 -10.77
C ALA A 623 -65.23 29.19 -10.79
N ASN A 624 -65.14 30.34 -11.46
CA ASN A 624 -66.25 31.26 -11.65
C ASN A 624 -66.34 31.70 -13.11
N ILE A 625 -67.50 31.51 -13.71
CA ILE A 625 -67.80 31.91 -15.08
C ILE A 625 -68.42 33.30 -15.08
N LYS A 626 -67.93 34.17 -15.95
CA LYS A 626 -68.62 35.39 -16.41
C LYS A 626 -68.91 35.27 -17.89
N THR A 627 -69.95 35.97 -18.34
CA THR A 627 -70.24 36.07 -19.76
C THR A 627 -70.56 37.50 -20.16
N ASN A 628 -70.41 37.83 -21.44
CA ASN A 628 -70.95 39.10 -21.96
C ASN A 628 -72.49 39.20 -21.87
N ARG A 629 -73.19 38.13 -21.50
CA ARG A 629 -74.65 38.09 -21.30
C ARG A 629 -75.07 38.36 -19.84
N THR A 630 -74.19 38.11 -18.88
CA THR A 630 -74.44 38.32 -17.44
C THR A 630 -73.81 39.61 -16.89
N GLY A 631 -73.20 40.43 -17.76
CA GLY A 631 -72.52 41.65 -17.36
C GLY A 631 -71.35 41.37 -16.41
N THR A 632 -71.36 41.98 -15.22
CA THR A 632 -70.32 41.79 -14.20
C THR A 632 -70.59 40.62 -13.24
N GLY A 633 -71.76 39.98 -13.31
CA GLY A 633 -72.18 38.91 -12.40
C GLY A 633 -71.58 37.55 -12.73
N ILE A 634 -71.37 36.72 -11.68
CA ILE A 634 -70.98 35.31 -11.80
C ILE A 634 -72.17 34.51 -12.35
N ALA A 635 -71.93 33.70 -13.38
CA ALA A 635 -72.92 32.96 -14.15
C ALA A 635 -73.09 31.49 -13.72
N ASN A 636 -72.35 31.04 -12.70
CA ASN A 636 -72.41 29.67 -12.18
C ASN A 636 -73.86 29.28 -11.82
N GLY A 637 -74.30 28.10 -12.28
CA GLY A 637 -75.65 27.59 -12.04
C GLY A 637 -76.80 28.36 -12.73
N LEU A 638 -76.52 29.38 -13.55
CA LEU A 638 -77.56 30.12 -14.28
C LEU A 638 -77.91 29.43 -15.61
N THR A 639 -79.18 29.53 -16.00
CA THR A 639 -79.62 29.20 -17.37
C THR A 639 -79.64 30.47 -18.22
N LEU A 640 -78.80 30.53 -19.25
CA LEU A 640 -78.76 31.63 -20.21
C LEU A 640 -79.58 31.28 -21.45
N ARG A 641 -80.37 32.25 -21.95
CA ARG A 641 -81.06 32.14 -23.24
C ARG A 641 -80.29 32.96 -24.28
N VAL A 642 -79.85 32.30 -25.34
CA VAL A 642 -79.11 32.90 -26.46
C VAL A 642 -79.65 32.35 -27.76
N ASP A 643 -79.73 33.20 -28.79
CA ASP A 643 -80.10 32.76 -30.14
C ASP A 643 -78.97 31.90 -30.71
N GLU A 644 -79.34 30.82 -31.40
CA GLU A 644 -78.38 29.95 -32.08
C GLU A 644 -77.50 30.74 -33.07
N GLY A 645 -76.25 30.32 -33.24
CA GLY A 645 -75.30 31.00 -34.11
C GLY A 645 -74.72 32.30 -33.54
N THR A 646 -75.18 32.78 -32.38
CA THR A 646 -74.61 33.98 -31.75
C THR A 646 -73.37 33.65 -30.91
N VAL A 647 -72.29 34.40 -31.11
CA VAL A 647 -71.06 34.28 -30.30
C VAL A 647 -71.31 34.77 -28.87
N VAL A 648 -70.94 33.95 -27.89
CA VAL A 648 -70.90 34.30 -26.47
C VAL A 648 -69.44 34.36 -26.02
N ARG A 649 -69.07 35.43 -25.32
CA ARG A 649 -67.74 35.55 -24.70
C ARG A 649 -67.84 35.06 -23.26
N PHE A 650 -67.14 33.98 -22.98
CA PHE A 650 -66.97 33.38 -21.66
C PHE A 650 -65.65 33.85 -21.05
N ASP A 651 -65.69 34.20 -19.78
CA ASP A 651 -64.58 34.81 -19.05
C ASP A 651 -64.43 34.17 -17.66
N GLY A 652 -63.34 33.42 -17.47
CA GLY A 652 -63.01 32.74 -16.21
C GLY A 652 -62.26 33.63 -15.22
N SER A 653 -62.07 34.92 -15.52
CA SER A 653 -61.22 35.84 -14.75
C SER A 653 -61.62 36.10 -13.31
N ALA A 654 -62.85 35.76 -12.95
CA ALA A 654 -63.35 35.82 -11.58
C ALA A 654 -63.03 34.57 -10.75
N SER A 655 -62.38 33.57 -11.35
CA SER A 655 -61.93 32.39 -10.61
C SER A 655 -60.82 32.76 -9.65
N THR A 656 -60.81 32.13 -8.47
CA THR A 656 -59.93 32.48 -7.36
C THR A 656 -59.21 31.24 -6.83
N ASP A 657 -58.01 31.45 -6.31
CA ASP A 657 -57.21 30.41 -5.69
C ASP A 657 -56.57 30.93 -4.40
N LEU A 658 -56.50 30.06 -3.39
CA LEU A 658 -55.95 30.35 -2.08
C LEU A 658 -55.07 29.17 -1.70
N ALA A 659 -53.75 29.33 -1.67
CA ALA A 659 -52.85 28.23 -1.31
C ALA A 659 -53.07 27.74 0.13
N TYR A 660 -53.27 28.70 1.05
CA TYR A 660 -53.58 28.44 2.47
C TYR A 660 -54.23 29.71 3.08
N PRO A 661 -54.77 29.68 4.32
CA PRO A 661 -55.43 30.87 4.90
C PRO A 661 -54.53 32.11 4.84
N GLY A 662 -55.02 33.17 4.20
CA GLY A 662 -54.31 34.46 4.11
C GLY A 662 -53.19 34.51 3.05
N LYS A 663 -53.06 33.50 2.19
CA LYS A 663 -52.12 33.52 1.06
C LYS A 663 -52.84 33.13 -0.23
N ASP A 664 -52.92 34.08 -1.15
CA ASP A 664 -53.42 33.84 -2.50
C ASP A 664 -52.52 32.81 -3.22
N GLY A 665 -53.18 31.85 -3.86
CA GLY A 665 -52.52 30.91 -4.76
C GLY A 665 -52.33 31.52 -6.15
N VAL A 666 -52.02 30.69 -7.13
CA VAL A 666 -51.73 31.15 -8.51
C VAL A 666 -52.48 30.26 -9.49
N ILE A 667 -53.35 30.84 -10.30
CA ILE A 667 -53.93 30.18 -11.47
C ILE A 667 -53.15 30.63 -12.71
N LEU A 668 -52.56 29.69 -13.43
CA LEU A 668 -51.87 29.97 -14.68
C LEU A 668 -52.88 30.14 -15.82
N ASP A 669 -52.54 30.88 -16.88
CA ASP A 669 -53.44 31.06 -18.04
C ASP A 669 -53.81 29.73 -18.73
N SER A 670 -52.92 28.74 -18.66
CA SER A 670 -53.15 27.38 -19.13
C SER A 670 -54.06 26.54 -18.22
N GLY A 671 -54.46 27.08 -17.06
CA GLY A 671 -55.26 26.39 -16.06
C GLY A 671 -56.76 26.37 -16.34
N TYR A 672 -57.25 27.14 -17.31
CA TYR A 672 -58.67 27.24 -17.64
C TYR A 672 -59.07 26.27 -18.75
N ALA A 673 -59.99 25.36 -18.44
CA ALA A 673 -60.51 24.36 -19.37
C ALA A 673 -62.05 24.44 -19.44
N TRP A 674 -62.57 24.70 -20.63
CA TRP A 674 -64.00 24.87 -20.90
C TRP A 674 -64.57 23.62 -21.59
N ASP A 675 -65.74 23.19 -21.15
CA ASP A 675 -66.57 22.15 -21.78
C ASP A 675 -67.91 22.83 -22.09
N PHE A 676 -68.27 22.95 -23.37
CA PHE A 676 -69.45 23.69 -23.81
C PHE A 676 -70.65 22.80 -24.10
N ASN A 677 -70.51 21.48 -23.97
CA ASN A 677 -71.56 20.53 -24.31
C ASN A 677 -71.91 19.57 -23.16
N GLY A 678 -71.14 19.57 -22.07
CA GLY A 678 -71.36 18.79 -20.86
C GLY A 678 -70.83 17.35 -20.93
N ASP A 679 -70.05 17.00 -21.95
CA ASP A 679 -69.51 15.64 -22.14
C ASP A 679 -68.26 15.35 -21.29
N ARG A 680 -67.83 16.32 -20.47
CA ARG A 680 -66.64 16.28 -19.61
C ARG A 680 -65.33 16.25 -20.39
N LYS A 681 -65.32 16.65 -21.66
CA LYS A 681 -64.11 16.88 -22.43
C LYS A 681 -63.87 18.37 -22.61
N THR A 682 -62.60 18.75 -22.59
CA THR A 682 -62.22 20.14 -22.83
C THR A 682 -62.39 20.48 -24.30
N ASP A 683 -63.31 21.40 -24.57
CA ASP A 683 -63.59 21.97 -25.89
C ASP A 683 -62.69 23.18 -26.20
N ALA A 684 -62.33 23.95 -25.17
CA ALA A 684 -61.43 25.10 -25.30
C ALA A 684 -60.59 25.33 -24.05
N THR A 685 -59.44 25.97 -24.22
CA THR A 685 -58.57 26.40 -23.12
C THR A 685 -58.32 27.90 -23.15
N GLY A 686 -58.01 28.47 -21.98
CA GLY A 686 -57.69 29.88 -21.83
C GLY A 686 -58.68 30.64 -20.95
N ARG A 687 -58.18 31.70 -20.32
CA ARG A 687 -58.92 32.50 -19.35
C ARG A 687 -60.18 33.15 -19.94
N ILE A 688 -60.14 33.55 -21.21
CA ILE A 688 -61.26 34.17 -21.93
C ILE A 688 -61.41 33.44 -23.27
N VAL A 689 -62.61 32.94 -23.55
CA VAL A 689 -62.93 32.16 -24.76
C VAL A 689 -64.20 32.70 -25.40
N SER A 690 -64.23 32.75 -26.73
CA SER A 690 -65.46 33.01 -27.50
C SER A 690 -65.97 31.69 -28.08
N TRP A 691 -67.27 31.42 -27.89
CA TRP A 691 -67.89 30.19 -28.35
C TRP A 691 -69.27 30.43 -28.95
N THR A 692 -69.66 29.60 -29.91
CA THR A 692 -70.96 29.69 -30.61
C THR A 692 -71.70 28.36 -30.55
N LEU A 693 -72.94 28.39 -30.08
CA LEU A 693 -73.85 27.24 -30.07
C LEU A 693 -74.62 27.20 -31.39
N GLN A 694 -74.26 26.27 -32.28
CA GLN A 694 -74.71 26.24 -33.69
C GLN A 694 -76.09 25.58 -33.89
N LYS A 695 -76.63 24.91 -32.88
CA LYS A 695 -77.92 24.20 -32.96
C LYS A 695 -78.81 24.63 -31.80
N PRO A 696 -80.13 24.75 -31.99
CA PRO A 696 -81.05 24.91 -30.88
C PRO A 696 -80.96 23.72 -29.90
N GLY A 697 -80.98 23.99 -28.59
CA GLY A 697 -80.91 22.96 -27.57
C GLY A 697 -80.45 23.48 -26.21
N ASN A 698 -80.46 22.60 -25.21
CA ASN A 698 -79.88 22.87 -23.90
C ASN A 698 -78.44 22.36 -23.87
N PHE A 699 -77.51 23.25 -23.54
CA PHE A 699 -76.08 22.95 -23.43
C PHE A 699 -75.60 23.27 -22.03
N THR A 700 -74.89 22.35 -21.40
CA THR A 700 -74.23 22.59 -20.12
C THR A 700 -72.82 23.08 -20.38
N VAL A 701 -72.53 24.31 -19.93
CA VAL A 701 -71.18 24.88 -20.01
C VAL A 701 -70.50 24.74 -18.66
N ASN A 702 -69.37 24.04 -18.62
CA ASN A 702 -68.55 23.86 -17.44
C ASN A 702 -67.20 24.57 -17.62
N LEU A 703 -66.71 25.17 -16.53
CA LEU A 703 -65.32 25.60 -16.41
C LEU A 703 -64.64 24.79 -15.31
N THR A 704 -63.55 24.12 -15.66
CA THR A 704 -62.59 23.56 -14.70
C THR A 704 -61.38 24.49 -14.64
N VAL A 705 -60.98 24.88 -13.44
CA VAL A 705 -59.76 25.67 -13.20
C VAL A 705 -58.73 24.79 -12.52
N THR A 706 -57.50 24.80 -13.03
CA THR A 706 -56.33 24.16 -12.43
C THR A 706 -55.37 25.24 -11.95
N ASP A 707 -54.93 25.17 -10.70
CA ASP A 707 -53.94 26.10 -10.15
C ASP A 707 -52.51 25.76 -10.63
N SER A 708 -51.53 26.50 -10.11
CA SER A 708 -50.12 26.39 -10.47
C SER A 708 -49.41 25.15 -9.91
N VAL A 709 -50.03 24.45 -8.95
CA VAL A 709 -49.52 23.20 -8.37
C VAL A 709 -50.38 21.98 -8.74
N GLY A 710 -51.33 22.16 -9.66
CA GLY A 710 -52.13 21.12 -10.25
C GLY A 710 -53.37 20.70 -9.44
N TRP A 711 -53.84 21.48 -8.47
CA TRP A 711 -55.17 21.27 -7.88
C TRP A 711 -56.24 21.73 -8.84
N LYS A 712 -57.31 20.94 -8.96
CA LYS A 712 -58.42 21.18 -9.88
C LYS A 712 -59.68 21.57 -9.11
N SER A 713 -60.35 22.61 -9.57
CA SER A 713 -61.65 23.01 -9.06
C SER A 713 -62.70 21.94 -9.36
N VAL A 714 -63.82 22.02 -8.64
CA VAL A 714 -65.09 21.50 -9.17
C VAL A 714 -65.52 22.33 -10.38
N ASN A 715 -66.33 21.75 -11.26
CA ASN A 715 -66.90 22.50 -12.39
C ASN A 715 -67.81 23.62 -11.88
N ALA A 716 -67.63 24.82 -12.44
CA ALA A 716 -68.41 26.02 -12.15
C ALA A 716 -69.87 25.93 -12.62
#